data_AF-A0AAR2M0T8-F1
#
_entry.id   AF-A0AAR2M0T8-F1
#
_cell.length_a   1.000
_cell.length_b   1.000
_cell.length_c   1.000
_cell.angle_alpha   90.00
_cell.angle_beta   90.00
_cell.angle_gamma   90.00
#
_symmetry.space_group_name_H-M   'P 1'
#
loop_
_entity.id
_entity.type
_entity.pdbx_description
1 polymer ?
#
loop_
_entity_poly.entity_id
_entity_poly.type
_entity_poly.pdbx_seq_one_letter_code
_entity_poly.pdbx_strand_id
1 'polypeptide(L)'
;MPPKKQKDATANISSSLESEDISLETTVPTEDISSSDEKNGSRKVTKQLLERKELLHNVQLLKIEMSQKNLIIDNLKVEHLTKIEELEEQLNEALHQKQVLALRLDSQLKLQQDENRKQQALRKQEMDSILLRQKQLEETNRQLCDRAGDIRRSLRDIELSEERYSELRELPEDKLSIPEYVAVRFYEVVTPLRVQVTELQVKKNSLSDDLDSHRIQIRSLMESYEEERRARSELEIRCQRVTLELADTKQLIQEGDYKRQNYDKVKRERDGYETEVRELRKKLEMMDLTQTALTKERNDLSKEVSTLQQSVTLLQKDKEYLNRQNMELNVRCAHEEDRLERLQTQLEDTKKAREEAYDKYVASRDHYKTEYENKLRDELEHIRTKTSHEIQSLQRTSKEMYERENRNLREARDNAVLEKERAASAERDIQARYDQLLEQLRQLQLNSDSRVSELQNQMKLKAFEVERAQMVQEETAKNLSLCQIECEKHQKKLEVLTKEFYALQASSEKRIAELHSLSVEQEKRLEIYEKLEKELDDVTMQAAEMENEDEAERVLFSYGYGANVPTTAKRRLKQSVHLARRVLQLEKQNTLLRRDLERRSAHTEQISEELQTANQLLQQSQQPYSFLIETVRQRDMQIQSLKERLSQLEEEVSALKKEKTALLQVKNNMAADLERLLSHREVMADSAHPQRERGNMRLWLICSVPSGHNNLLLDKLIQVFTSHLSISHLSISSY
;
A
#
# COMPACT_ATOMS: atom_id res chain seq x y z
N MET A 1 -17.20 -67.22 16.63
CA MET A 1 -16.80 -67.35 15.23
C MET A 1 -15.78 -66.26 14.88
N PRO A 2 -14.52 -66.62 14.57
CA PRO A 2 -13.56 -65.82 13.76
C PRO A 2 -13.82 -66.14 12.24
N PRO A 3 -12.97 -65.81 11.22
CA PRO A 3 -11.65 -65.12 11.14
C PRO A 3 -11.64 -63.99 10.04
N LYS A 4 -10.58 -63.23 9.71
CA LYS A 4 -9.19 -63.52 9.23
C LYS A 4 -8.37 -62.22 9.37
N LYS A 5 -7.18 -62.15 9.99
CA LYS A 5 -5.84 -62.68 9.69
C LYS A 5 -5.15 -62.15 8.40
N GLN A 6 -4.00 -61.50 8.65
CA GLN A 6 -2.72 -61.50 7.90
C GLN A 6 -2.65 -60.63 6.62
N LYS A 7 -1.53 -59.96 6.29
CA LYS A 7 -0.11 -60.30 6.49
C LYS A 7 0.78 -59.08 6.19
N ASP A 8 1.92 -58.97 6.88
CA ASP A 8 3.08 -58.15 6.48
C ASP A 8 3.69 -58.64 5.16
N ALA A 9 4.33 -57.72 4.42
CA ALA A 9 5.50 -58.02 3.61
C ALA A 9 6.35 -56.77 3.33
N THR A 10 7.62 -56.89 3.68
CA THR A 10 8.81 -56.14 3.27
C THR A 10 9.11 -56.26 1.77
N ALA A 11 9.58 -55.19 1.11
CA ALA A 11 10.51 -55.18 -0.06
C ALA A 11 10.65 -53.73 -0.58
N ASN A 12 11.85 -53.13 -0.49
CA ASN A 12 12.87 -53.00 -1.55
C ASN A 12 12.59 -51.92 -2.62
N ILE A 13 13.41 -50.86 -2.57
CA ILE A 13 14.31 -50.35 -3.63
C ILE A 13 13.93 -50.74 -5.07
N SER A 14 13.53 -49.76 -5.89
CA SER A 14 14.20 -49.32 -7.14
C SER A 14 13.24 -48.59 -8.11
N SER A 15 13.78 -47.51 -8.71
CA SER A 15 13.58 -47.01 -10.08
C SER A 15 12.21 -46.53 -10.60
N SER A 16 12.16 -45.25 -11.00
CA SER A 16 11.67 -44.77 -12.32
C SER A 16 12.14 -43.30 -12.44
N LEU A 17 13.14 -42.92 -13.25
CA LEU A 17 13.17 -42.71 -14.72
C LEU A 17 12.12 -41.69 -15.23
N GLU A 18 12.58 -40.89 -16.22
CA GLU A 18 12.04 -39.64 -16.80
C GLU A 18 12.70 -38.39 -16.17
N SER A 19 13.86 -37.85 -16.58
CA SER A 19 14.51 -37.64 -17.89
C SER A 19 13.63 -36.96 -18.94
N GLU A 20 13.60 -35.63 -18.91
CA GLU A 20 13.37 -34.79 -20.08
C GLU A 20 14.50 -33.74 -20.16
N ASP A 21 15.50 -34.07 -20.97
CA ASP A 21 16.41 -33.12 -21.59
C ASP A 21 15.61 -32.21 -22.52
N ILE A 22 15.67 -30.89 -22.32
CA ILE A 22 15.31 -29.92 -23.36
C ILE A 22 16.61 -29.30 -23.87
N SER A 23 17.03 -29.90 -24.98
CA SER A 23 18.09 -29.54 -25.90
C SER A 23 18.07 -28.07 -26.33
N LEU A 24 19.28 -27.52 -26.43
CA LEU A 24 19.66 -26.39 -27.27
C LEU A 24 19.10 -26.53 -28.69
N GLU A 25 18.37 -25.51 -29.15
CA GLU A 25 18.28 -25.16 -30.56
C GLU A 25 18.46 -23.65 -30.69
N THR A 26 19.63 -23.21 -31.14
CA THR A 26 19.75 -21.94 -31.87
C THR A 26 20.39 -22.23 -33.21
N THR A 27 19.52 -22.15 -34.21
CA THR A 27 19.63 -22.53 -35.60
C THR A 27 20.40 -21.49 -36.43
N VAL A 28 21.55 -21.93 -37.00
CA VAL A 28 22.07 -21.78 -38.39
C VAL A 28 22.31 -20.34 -38.98
N PRO A 29 22.87 -20.15 -40.21
CA PRO A 29 24.13 -20.53 -40.89
C PRO A 29 24.99 -19.35 -41.45
N THR A 30 26.20 -19.72 -41.87
CA THR A 30 27.14 -19.23 -42.93
C THR A 30 26.51 -18.60 -44.21
N GLU A 31 27.13 -17.74 -45.05
CA GLU A 31 28.40 -17.83 -45.80
C GLU A 31 28.85 -16.45 -46.42
N ASP A 32 30.17 -16.35 -46.68
CA ASP A 32 30.93 -15.78 -47.82
C ASP A 32 30.68 -14.38 -48.40
N ILE A 33 31.76 -13.58 -48.56
CA ILE A 33 32.44 -13.22 -49.85
C ILE A 33 33.89 -12.71 -49.56
N SER A 34 34.90 -13.37 -50.14
CA SER A 34 36.03 -12.88 -50.99
C SER A 34 36.47 -11.38 -50.93
N SER A 35 37.71 -10.94 -51.19
CA SER A 35 38.90 -11.53 -51.82
C SER A 35 40.11 -10.57 -51.72
N SER A 36 41.31 -11.14 -51.72
CA SER A 36 42.53 -10.81 -52.50
C SER A 36 43.10 -9.39 -52.67
N ASP A 37 44.42 -9.44 -52.67
CA ASP A 37 45.47 -8.46 -52.88
C ASP A 37 45.52 -7.66 -54.21
N GLU A 38 46.30 -6.57 -54.10
CA GLU A 38 47.20 -5.93 -55.09
C GLU A 38 46.71 -4.87 -56.11
N LYS A 39 47.19 -3.65 -55.82
CA LYS A 39 47.87 -2.63 -56.66
C LYS A 39 47.14 -1.80 -57.74
N ASN A 40 47.45 -0.50 -57.60
CA ASN A 40 47.65 0.56 -58.60
C ASN A 40 46.43 1.21 -59.26
N GLY A 41 46.27 2.52 -59.00
CA GLY A 41 45.50 3.38 -59.90
C GLY A 41 44.89 4.63 -59.26
N SER A 42 45.72 5.64 -59.00
CA SER A 42 45.36 7.07 -59.07
C SER A 42 44.25 7.65 -58.16
N ARG A 43 44.71 8.62 -57.35
CA ARG A 43 44.06 9.90 -57.02
C ARG A 43 42.86 9.90 -56.05
N LYS A 44 43.17 10.44 -54.86
CA LYS A 44 42.31 11.13 -53.87
C LYS A 44 41.49 10.23 -52.92
N VAL A 45 42.17 9.57 -51.99
CA VAL A 45 41.55 9.10 -50.73
C VAL A 45 41.42 10.32 -49.81
N THR A 46 40.21 10.88 -49.72
CA THR A 46 39.88 11.94 -48.77
C THR A 46 39.98 11.40 -47.34
N LYS A 47 40.49 12.22 -46.42
CA LYS A 47 40.58 12.02 -44.96
C LYS A 47 39.40 11.24 -44.34
N GLN A 48 38.19 11.42 -44.90
CA GLN A 48 36.95 10.74 -44.54
C GLN A 48 36.98 9.20 -44.63
N LEU A 49 37.75 8.61 -45.55
CA LEU A 49 37.83 7.14 -45.67
C LEU A 49 38.72 6.51 -44.59
N LEU A 50 39.77 7.22 -44.16
CA LEU A 50 40.62 6.82 -43.04
C LEU A 50 39.85 6.94 -41.72
N GLU A 51 39.18 8.07 -41.49
CA GLU A 51 38.29 8.29 -40.34
C GLU A 51 37.18 7.22 -40.28
N ARG A 52 36.58 6.85 -41.42
CA ARG A 52 35.58 5.77 -41.48
C ARG A 52 36.15 4.40 -41.12
N LYS A 53 37.37 4.07 -41.56
CA LYS A 53 38.04 2.80 -41.21
C LYS A 53 38.46 2.76 -39.74
N GLU A 54 38.96 3.86 -39.19
CA GLU A 54 39.28 4.00 -37.76
C GLU A 54 38.03 3.88 -36.89
N LEU A 55 36.93 4.54 -37.26
CA LEU A 55 35.66 4.39 -36.56
C LEU A 55 35.10 2.97 -36.63
N LEU A 56 35.21 2.30 -37.79
CA LEU A 56 34.81 0.89 -37.91
C LEU A 56 35.65 -0.04 -37.04
N HIS A 57 36.97 0.19 -36.97
CA HIS A 57 37.86 -0.56 -36.10
C HIS A 57 37.55 -0.32 -34.61
N ASN A 58 37.31 0.94 -34.21
CA ASN A 58 36.90 1.28 -32.85
C ASN A 58 35.55 0.65 -32.49
N VAL A 59 34.60 0.61 -33.42
CA VAL A 59 33.32 -0.09 -33.23
C VAL A 59 33.52 -1.60 -33.09
N GLN A 60 34.45 -2.21 -33.84
CA GLN A 60 34.79 -3.63 -33.67
C GLN A 60 35.45 -3.89 -32.31
N LEU A 61 36.38 -3.04 -31.85
CA LEU A 61 36.98 -3.14 -30.52
C LEU A 61 35.92 -3.02 -29.42
N LEU A 62 35.03 -2.03 -29.51
CA LEU A 62 33.94 -1.87 -28.56
C LEU A 62 32.98 -3.06 -28.57
N LYS A 63 32.72 -3.68 -29.72
CA LYS A 63 31.93 -4.92 -29.80
C LYS A 63 32.63 -6.09 -29.12
N ILE A 64 33.95 -6.22 -29.29
CA ILE A 64 34.75 -7.26 -28.62
C ILE A 64 34.76 -7.00 -27.11
N GLU A 65 35.03 -5.78 -26.66
CA GLU A 65 34.98 -5.41 -25.24
C GLU A 65 33.60 -5.65 -24.63
N MET A 66 32.54 -5.36 -25.38
CA MET A 66 31.17 -5.60 -24.92
C MET A 66 30.86 -7.11 -24.87
N SER A 67 31.33 -7.90 -25.83
CA SER A 67 31.23 -9.36 -25.76
C SER A 67 32.00 -9.95 -24.59
N GLN A 68 33.19 -9.42 -24.27
CA GLN A 68 33.98 -9.84 -23.12
C GLN A 68 33.32 -9.47 -21.79
N LYS A 69 32.76 -8.26 -21.68
CA LYS A 69 31.99 -7.84 -20.50
C LYS A 69 30.72 -8.68 -20.33
N ASN A 70 30.02 -9.02 -21.42
CA ASN A 70 28.88 -9.93 -21.37
C ASN A 70 29.30 -11.32 -20.90
N LEU A 71 30.41 -11.87 -21.41
CA LEU A 71 30.95 -13.15 -20.95
C LEU A 71 31.29 -13.14 -19.45
N ILE A 72 31.89 -12.05 -18.95
CA ILE A 72 32.18 -11.90 -17.50
C ILE A 72 30.88 -11.86 -16.69
N ILE A 73 29.87 -11.11 -17.16
CA ILE A 73 28.57 -11.03 -16.50
C ILE A 73 27.90 -12.41 -16.46
N ASP A 74 27.95 -13.16 -17.56
CA ASP A 74 27.33 -14.48 -17.63
C ASP A 74 28.08 -15.51 -16.78
N ASN A 75 29.41 -15.44 -16.69
CA ASN A 75 30.19 -16.24 -15.75
C ASN A 75 29.81 -15.91 -14.29
N LEU A 76 29.70 -14.63 -13.93
CA LEU A 76 29.27 -14.24 -12.58
C LEU A 76 27.84 -14.69 -12.26
N LYS A 77 26.93 -14.68 -13.23
CA LYS A 77 25.58 -15.25 -13.05
C LYS A 77 25.64 -16.75 -12.78
N VAL A 78 26.47 -17.50 -13.52
CA VAL A 78 26.65 -18.94 -13.29
C VAL A 78 27.25 -19.21 -11.92
N GLU A 79 28.25 -18.44 -11.49
CA GLU A 79 28.83 -18.54 -10.14
C GLU A 79 27.80 -18.22 -9.04
N HIS A 80 26.94 -17.22 -9.25
CA HIS A 80 25.88 -16.92 -8.30
C HIS A 80 24.77 -17.97 -8.30
N LEU A 81 24.38 -18.52 -9.45
CA LEU A 81 23.39 -19.59 -9.55
C LEU A 81 23.90 -20.87 -8.88
N THR A 82 25.12 -21.29 -9.18
CA THR A 82 25.75 -22.44 -8.49
C THR A 82 25.84 -22.19 -6.99
N LYS A 83 26.15 -20.96 -6.56
CA LYS A 83 26.17 -20.64 -5.13
C LYS A 83 24.79 -20.69 -4.48
N ILE A 84 23.74 -20.30 -5.20
CA ILE A 84 22.35 -20.41 -4.74
C ILE A 84 21.98 -21.89 -4.59
N GLU A 85 22.28 -22.72 -5.60
CA GLU A 85 22.03 -24.17 -5.57
C GLU A 85 22.74 -24.83 -4.37
N GLU A 86 24.02 -24.53 -4.13
CA GLU A 86 24.76 -25.03 -2.96
C GLU A 86 24.10 -24.62 -1.63
N LEU A 87 23.62 -23.38 -1.52
CA LEU A 87 22.96 -22.89 -0.30
C LEU A 87 21.58 -23.52 -0.13
N GLU A 88 20.86 -23.78 -1.21
CA GLU A 88 19.58 -24.49 -1.19
C GLU A 88 19.76 -25.96 -0.78
N GLU A 89 20.79 -26.63 -1.29
CA GLU A 89 21.17 -27.99 -0.84
C GLU A 89 21.52 -28.02 0.65
N GLN A 90 22.37 -27.09 1.11
CA GLN A 90 22.71 -26.98 2.53
C GLN A 90 21.51 -26.69 3.42
N LEU A 91 20.58 -25.85 2.95
CA LEU A 91 19.33 -25.57 3.65
C LEU A 91 18.46 -26.84 3.75
N ASN A 92 18.34 -27.59 2.65
CA ASN A 92 17.57 -28.82 2.59
C ASN A 92 18.17 -29.91 3.51
N GLU A 93 19.49 -30.06 3.54
CA GLU A 93 20.18 -30.95 4.46
C GLU A 93 19.95 -30.56 5.93
N ALA A 94 20.06 -29.27 6.25
CA ALA A 94 19.79 -28.77 7.60
C ALA A 94 18.32 -28.99 8.02
N LEU A 95 17.37 -28.79 7.11
CA LEU A 95 15.96 -29.09 7.34
C LEU A 95 15.71 -30.57 7.56
N HIS A 96 16.35 -31.45 6.79
CA HIS A 96 16.26 -32.89 6.97
C HIS A 96 16.84 -33.33 8.32
N GLN A 97 18.03 -32.84 8.69
CA GLN A 97 18.64 -33.11 9.99
C GLN A 97 17.75 -32.64 11.15
N LYS A 98 17.15 -31.45 11.03
CA LYS A 98 16.18 -30.94 12.01
C LYS A 98 14.97 -31.86 12.15
N GLN A 99 14.40 -32.34 11.04
CA GLN A 99 13.26 -33.26 11.07
C GLN A 99 13.63 -34.60 11.72
N VAL A 100 14.79 -35.16 11.39
CA VAL A 100 15.28 -36.42 11.99
C VAL A 100 15.49 -36.26 13.50
N LEU A 101 16.09 -35.16 13.95
CA LEU A 101 16.27 -34.88 15.37
C LEU A 101 14.93 -34.67 16.09
N ALA A 102 13.97 -33.99 15.46
CA ALA A 102 12.63 -33.82 16.01
C ALA A 102 11.92 -35.16 16.18
N LEU A 103 11.94 -36.02 15.17
CA LEU A 103 11.36 -37.37 15.24
C LEU A 103 12.04 -38.24 16.31
N ARG A 104 13.36 -38.13 16.44
CA ARG A 104 14.12 -38.85 17.48
C ARG A 104 13.75 -38.39 18.88
N LEU A 105 13.59 -37.08 19.08
CA LEU A 105 13.17 -36.51 20.36
C LEU A 105 11.73 -36.92 20.70
N ASP A 106 10.81 -36.85 19.74
CA ASP A 106 9.42 -37.27 19.92
C ASP A 106 9.31 -38.77 20.24
N SER A 107 10.13 -39.60 19.59
CA SER A 107 10.22 -41.02 19.91
C SER A 107 10.75 -41.26 21.32
N GLN A 108 11.78 -40.53 21.75
CA GLN A 108 12.33 -40.63 23.11
C GLN A 108 11.32 -40.17 24.16
N LEU A 109 10.61 -39.07 23.90
CA LEU A 109 9.56 -38.57 24.80
C LEU A 109 8.40 -39.57 24.92
N LYS A 110 7.95 -40.17 23.81
CA LYS A 110 6.92 -41.21 23.84
C LYS A 110 7.37 -42.44 24.65
N LEU A 111 8.60 -42.91 24.43
CA LEU A 111 9.16 -44.03 25.20
C LEU A 111 9.22 -43.72 26.70
N GLN A 112 9.73 -42.53 27.08
CA GLN A 112 9.75 -42.12 28.49
C GLN A 112 8.36 -41.97 29.09
N GLN A 113 7.39 -41.46 28.33
CA GLN A 113 5.99 -41.38 28.78
C GLN A 113 5.40 -42.76 29.02
N ASP A 114 5.63 -43.72 28.12
CA ASP A 114 5.13 -45.08 28.25
C ASP A 114 5.84 -45.87 29.36
N GLU A 115 7.13 -45.67 29.56
CA GLU A 115 7.87 -46.20 30.71
C GLU A 115 7.34 -45.66 32.04
N ASN A 116 7.11 -44.34 32.12
CA ASN A 116 6.51 -43.72 33.30
C ASN A 116 5.09 -44.25 33.57
N ARG A 117 4.27 -44.45 32.53
CA ARG A 117 2.94 -45.07 32.65
C ARG A 117 3.04 -46.51 33.16
N LYS A 118 3.97 -47.32 32.64
CA LYS A 118 4.21 -48.69 33.10
C LYS A 118 4.67 -48.71 34.57
N GLN A 119 5.61 -47.86 34.95
CA GLN A 119 6.06 -47.74 36.34
C GLN A 119 4.95 -47.27 37.28
N GLN A 120 4.09 -46.36 36.83
CA GLN A 120 2.91 -45.95 37.61
C GLN A 120 1.90 -47.09 37.76
N ALA A 121 1.65 -47.86 36.70
CA ALA A 121 0.76 -49.02 36.75
C ALA A 121 1.29 -50.11 37.69
N LEU A 122 2.60 -50.41 37.63
CA LEU A 122 3.26 -51.35 38.53
C LEU A 122 3.17 -50.88 40.00
N ARG A 123 3.49 -49.61 40.28
CA ARG A 123 3.35 -49.04 41.63
C ARG A 123 1.92 -49.09 42.15
N LYS A 124 0.93 -48.86 41.28
CA LYS A 124 -0.49 -49.00 41.64
C LYS A 124 -0.83 -50.45 41.97
N GLN A 125 -0.41 -51.40 41.14
CA GLN A 125 -0.64 -52.83 41.38
C GLN A 125 0.04 -53.31 42.67
N GLU A 126 1.27 -52.88 42.93
CA GLU A 126 1.98 -53.17 44.18
C GLU A 126 1.24 -52.57 45.38
N MET A 127 0.82 -51.31 45.30
CA MET A 127 0.03 -50.67 46.35
C MET A 127 -1.29 -51.40 46.60
N ASP A 128 -2.02 -51.78 45.55
CA ASP A 128 -3.27 -52.53 45.67
C ASP A 128 -3.03 -53.91 46.31
N SER A 129 -1.93 -54.58 45.99
CA SER A 129 -1.55 -55.85 46.61
C SER A 129 -1.21 -55.70 48.09
N ILE A 130 -0.51 -54.63 48.48
CA ILE A 130 -0.18 -54.31 49.87
C ILE A 130 -1.46 -53.97 50.64
N LEU A 131 -2.35 -53.16 50.05
CA LEU A 131 -3.63 -52.80 50.66
C LEU A 131 -4.52 -54.04 50.87
N LEU A 132 -4.57 -54.95 49.89
CA LEU A 132 -5.31 -56.21 50.04
C LEU A 132 -4.71 -57.07 51.15
N ARG A 133 -3.38 -57.18 51.21
CA ARG A 133 -2.68 -57.92 52.27
C ARG A 133 -2.91 -57.29 53.64
N GLN A 134 -2.89 -55.96 53.73
CA GLN A 134 -3.16 -55.23 54.97
C GLN A 134 -4.59 -55.49 55.44
N LYS A 135 -5.59 -55.41 54.56
CA LYS A 135 -6.98 -55.73 54.90
C LYS A 135 -7.14 -57.16 55.43
N GLN A 136 -6.51 -58.14 54.79
CA GLN A 136 -6.50 -59.53 55.27
C GLN A 136 -5.86 -59.63 56.66
N LEU A 137 -4.72 -58.97 56.89
CA LEU A 137 -4.08 -58.97 58.20
C LEU A 137 -4.95 -58.30 59.27
N GLU A 138 -5.58 -57.18 58.96
CA GLU A 138 -6.52 -56.49 59.87
C GLU A 138 -7.73 -57.37 60.20
N GLU A 139 -8.31 -58.06 59.22
CA GLU A 139 -9.40 -59.01 59.43
C GLU A 139 -8.96 -60.18 60.31
N THR A 140 -7.79 -60.79 60.05
CA THR A 140 -7.25 -61.86 60.89
C THR A 140 -6.96 -61.37 62.31
N ASN A 141 -6.45 -60.16 62.48
CA ASN A 141 -6.15 -59.59 63.79
C ASN A 141 -7.44 -59.28 64.58
N ARG A 142 -8.50 -58.81 63.91
CA ARG A 142 -9.83 -58.68 64.53
C ARG A 142 -10.35 -60.04 64.99
N GLN A 143 -10.30 -61.07 64.13
CA GLN A 143 -10.72 -62.43 64.49
C GLN A 143 -9.91 -63.00 65.67
N LEU A 144 -8.60 -62.74 65.72
CA LEU A 144 -7.74 -63.16 66.84
C LEU A 144 -8.09 -62.40 68.13
N CYS A 145 -8.37 -61.09 68.05
CA CYS A 145 -8.82 -60.30 69.18
C CYS A 145 -10.17 -60.81 69.71
N ASP A 146 -11.12 -61.13 68.83
CA ASP A 146 -12.43 -61.67 69.19
C ASP A 146 -12.27 -63.03 69.87
N ARG A 147 -11.48 -63.94 69.28
CA ARG A 147 -11.16 -65.25 69.87
C ARG A 147 -10.45 -65.12 71.22
N ALA A 148 -9.51 -64.19 71.36
CA ALA A 148 -8.86 -63.92 72.65
C ALA A 148 -9.86 -63.36 73.67
N GLY A 149 -10.81 -62.52 73.24
CA GLY A 149 -11.91 -62.01 74.05
C GLY A 149 -12.86 -63.12 74.50
N ASP A 150 -13.19 -64.06 73.61
CA ASP A 150 -14.00 -65.24 73.91
C ASP A 150 -13.30 -66.16 74.91
N ILE A 151 -12.00 -66.41 74.75
CA ILE A 151 -11.20 -67.17 75.72
C ILE A 151 -11.22 -66.46 77.08
N ARG A 152 -10.96 -65.14 77.15
CA ARG A 152 -11.01 -64.39 78.42
C ARG A 152 -12.40 -64.43 79.08
N ARG A 153 -13.49 -64.47 78.30
CA ARG A 153 -14.85 -64.61 78.84
C ARG A 153 -15.09 -66.03 79.36
N SER A 154 -14.63 -67.05 78.64
CA SER A 154 -14.73 -68.46 79.07
C SER A 154 -13.93 -68.78 80.35
N LEU A 155 -12.90 -67.98 80.65
CA LEU A 155 -12.06 -68.15 81.85
C LEU A 155 -12.60 -67.47 83.12
N ARG A 156 -13.76 -66.80 83.09
CA ARG A 156 -14.29 -66.09 84.28
C ARG A 156 -14.95 -67.01 85.30
N ASP A 157 -15.72 -67.99 84.83
CA ASP A 157 -16.52 -68.87 85.68
C ASP A 157 -15.97 -70.30 85.60
N ILE A 158 -14.73 -70.48 86.07
CA ILE A 158 -14.06 -71.78 86.08
C ILE A 158 -14.25 -72.44 87.44
N GLU A 159 -15.32 -73.22 87.57
CA GLU A 159 -15.51 -74.13 88.69
C GLU A 159 -15.55 -75.56 88.17
N LEU A 160 -14.61 -76.39 88.65
CA LEU A 160 -14.54 -77.81 88.33
C LEU A 160 -15.02 -78.63 89.51
N SER A 161 -15.88 -79.61 89.23
CA SER A 161 -16.16 -80.70 90.18
C SER A 161 -14.97 -81.67 90.23
N GLU A 162 -14.81 -82.35 91.37
CA GLU A 162 -13.73 -83.32 91.60
C GLU A 162 -13.78 -84.51 90.60
N GLU A 163 -14.99 -84.90 90.19
CA GLU A 163 -15.23 -85.92 89.15
C GLU A 163 -14.66 -85.48 87.79
N ARG A 164 -14.93 -84.23 87.39
CA ARG A 164 -14.53 -83.68 86.08
C ARG A 164 -13.05 -83.30 86.03
N TYR A 165 -12.47 -82.94 87.18
CA TYR A 165 -11.02 -82.77 87.31
C TYR A 165 -10.28 -84.10 87.08
N SER A 166 -10.78 -85.20 87.63
CA SER A 166 -10.16 -86.52 87.49
C SER A 166 -10.15 -86.98 86.02
N GLU A 167 -11.25 -86.76 85.29
CA GLU A 167 -11.35 -87.05 83.85
C GLU A 167 -10.41 -86.21 82.99
N LEU A 168 -10.27 -84.90 83.27
CA LEU A 168 -9.43 -84.00 82.47
C LEU A 168 -7.94 -84.13 82.78
N ARG A 169 -7.57 -84.58 83.99
CA ARG A 169 -6.17 -84.82 84.40
C ARG A 169 -5.53 -86.00 83.69
N GLU A 170 -6.32 -86.98 83.26
CA GLU A 170 -5.84 -88.15 82.52
C GLU A 170 -5.51 -87.87 81.05
N LEU A 171 -5.94 -86.72 80.52
CA LEU A 171 -5.66 -86.29 79.15
C LEU A 171 -4.31 -85.52 79.05
N PRO A 172 -3.52 -85.72 77.98
CA PRO A 172 -2.29 -84.97 77.77
C PRO A 172 -2.54 -83.49 77.42
N GLU A 173 -1.63 -82.61 77.85
CA GLU A 173 -1.75 -81.14 77.76
C GLU A 173 -2.04 -80.62 76.34
N ASP A 174 -1.54 -81.29 75.30
CA ASP A 174 -1.75 -80.91 73.89
C ASP A 174 -3.18 -81.14 73.37
N LYS A 175 -4.00 -81.92 74.10
CA LYS A 175 -5.40 -82.21 73.72
C LYS A 175 -6.42 -81.44 74.55
N LEU A 176 -5.98 -80.76 75.60
CA LEU A 176 -6.85 -79.96 76.46
C LEU A 176 -7.11 -78.60 75.81
N SER A 177 -8.38 -78.16 75.82
CA SER A 177 -8.66 -76.78 75.44
C SER A 177 -8.08 -75.81 76.48
N ILE A 178 -7.73 -74.59 76.06
CA ILE A 178 -7.15 -73.57 76.96
C ILE A 178 -7.99 -73.37 78.24
N PRO A 179 -9.34 -73.32 78.19
CA PRO A 179 -10.15 -73.24 79.39
C PRO A 179 -10.05 -74.49 80.29
N GLU A 180 -10.04 -75.69 79.71
CA GLU A 180 -9.91 -76.95 80.47
C GLU A 180 -8.53 -77.09 81.12
N TYR A 181 -7.47 -76.70 80.43
CA TYR A 181 -6.11 -76.68 80.98
C TYR A 181 -6.00 -75.70 82.16
N VAL A 182 -6.50 -74.47 81.99
CA VAL A 182 -6.50 -73.47 83.08
C VAL A 182 -7.37 -73.94 84.24
N ALA A 183 -8.49 -74.61 83.97
CA ALA A 183 -9.35 -75.16 84.99
C ALA A 183 -8.67 -76.23 85.84
N VAL A 184 -7.99 -77.20 85.22
CA VAL A 184 -7.24 -78.26 85.92
C VAL A 184 -6.16 -77.64 86.82
N ARG A 185 -5.38 -76.68 86.30
CA ARG A 185 -4.34 -75.98 87.07
C ARG A 185 -4.92 -75.12 88.20
N PHE A 186 -6.03 -74.43 87.95
CA PHE A 186 -6.72 -73.64 88.96
C PHE A 186 -7.26 -74.55 90.09
N TYR A 187 -7.84 -75.70 89.75
CA TYR A 187 -8.30 -76.69 90.72
C TYR A 187 -7.14 -77.27 91.55
N GLU A 188 -6.00 -77.61 90.95
CA GLU A 188 -4.81 -78.12 91.64
C GLU A 188 -4.26 -77.15 92.70
N VAL A 189 -4.30 -75.85 92.43
CA VAL A 189 -3.75 -74.82 93.33
C VAL A 189 -4.77 -74.36 94.35
N VAL A 190 -6.02 -74.15 93.94
CA VAL A 190 -7.06 -73.53 94.78
C VAL A 190 -7.67 -74.52 95.76
N THR A 191 -7.87 -75.78 95.36
CA THR A 191 -8.48 -76.81 96.23
C THR A 191 -7.66 -77.10 97.50
N PRO A 192 -6.33 -77.31 97.48
CA PRO A 192 -5.56 -77.51 98.71
C PRO A 192 -5.55 -76.27 99.61
N LEU A 193 -5.54 -75.07 99.02
CA LEU A 193 -5.66 -73.82 99.79
C LEU A 193 -7.04 -73.69 100.45
N ARG A 194 -8.12 -74.05 99.73
CA ARG A 194 -9.48 -74.10 100.31
C ARG A 194 -9.56 -75.09 101.48
N VAL A 195 -8.98 -76.28 101.33
CA VAL A 195 -8.90 -77.28 102.40
C VAL A 195 -8.12 -76.74 103.60
N GLN A 196 -6.94 -76.15 103.40
CA GLN A 196 -6.16 -75.54 104.48
C GLN A 196 -6.90 -74.41 105.18
N VAL A 197 -7.63 -73.57 104.46
CA VAL A 197 -8.47 -72.51 105.06
C VAL A 197 -9.58 -73.11 105.91
N THR A 198 -10.25 -74.18 105.44
CA THR A 198 -11.26 -74.87 106.24
C THR A 198 -10.68 -75.53 107.49
N GLU A 199 -9.51 -76.16 107.39
CA GLU A 199 -8.82 -76.77 108.54
C GLU A 199 -8.38 -75.73 109.58
N LEU A 200 -7.82 -74.60 109.12
CA LEU A 200 -7.45 -73.49 110.00
C LEU A 200 -8.67 -72.86 110.67
N GLN A 201 -9.79 -72.77 109.95
CA GLN A 201 -11.04 -72.28 110.51
C GLN A 201 -11.60 -73.23 111.59
N VAL A 202 -11.52 -74.55 111.38
CA VAL A 202 -11.91 -75.55 112.39
C VAL A 202 -10.98 -75.48 113.61
N LYS A 203 -9.67 -75.37 113.42
CA LYS A 203 -8.69 -75.22 114.52
C LYS A 203 -8.89 -73.93 115.31
N LYS A 204 -9.24 -72.82 114.63
CA LYS A 204 -9.57 -71.55 115.27
C LYS A 204 -10.79 -71.70 116.18
N ASN A 205 -11.84 -72.39 115.69
CA ASN A 205 -13.05 -72.60 116.46
C ASN A 205 -12.77 -73.46 117.70
N SER A 206 -12.03 -74.58 117.57
CA SER A 206 -11.71 -75.44 118.71
C SER A 206 -10.89 -74.73 119.80
N LEU A 207 -9.90 -73.91 119.41
CA LEU A 207 -9.11 -73.13 120.36
C LEU A 207 -9.95 -72.03 121.04
N SER A 208 -10.95 -71.48 120.33
CA SER A 208 -11.89 -70.54 120.92
C SER A 208 -12.75 -71.21 121.99
N ASP A 209 -13.25 -72.41 121.71
CA ASP A 209 -14.05 -73.19 122.65
C ASP A 209 -13.22 -73.60 123.90
N ASP A 210 -11.95 -73.99 123.70
CA ASP A 210 -11.02 -74.30 124.80
C ASP A 210 -10.77 -73.08 125.70
N LEU A 211 -10.53 -71.90 125.11
CA LEU A 211 -10.34 -70.66 125.85
C LEU A 211 -11.57 -70.29 126.69
N ASP A 212 -12.77 -70.46 126.14
CA ASP A 212 -14.01 -70.18 126.86
C ASP A 212 -14.25 -71.19 127.99
N SER A 213 -13.85 -72.46 127.81
CA SER A 213 -13.88 -73.46 128.88
C SER A 213 -12.96 -73.09 130.06
N HIS A 214 -11.74 -72.64 129.78
CA HIS A 214 -10.79 -72.19 130.82
C HIS A 214 -11.27 -70.93 131.53
N ARG A 215 -11.90 -69.99 130.81
CA ARG A 215 -12.53 -68.81 131.41
C ARG A 215 -13.68 -69.15 132.36
N ILE A 216 -14.42 -70.23 132.10
CA ILE A 216 -15.47 -70.72 133.00
C ILE A 216 -14.85 -71.36 134.23
N GLN A 217 -13.81 -72.19 134.07
CA GLN A 217 -13.10 -72.82 135.19
C GLN A 217 -12.51 -71.79 136.16
N ILE A 218 -11.83 -70.75 135.65
CA ILE A 218 -11.25 -69.69 136.49
C ILE A 218 -12.33 -68.97 137.30
N ARG A 219 -13.49 -68.68 136.71
CA ARG A 219 -14.61 -68.04 137.42
C ARG A 219 -15.10 -68.91 138.58
N SER A 220 -15.32 -70.20 138.36
CA SER A 220 -15.77 -71.12 139.42
C SER A 220 -14.78 -71.25 140.57
N LEU A 221 -13.47 -71.20 140.28
CA LEU A 221 -12.44 -71.29 141.31
C LEU A 221 -12.43 -70.03 142.20
N MET A 222 -12.59 -68.84 141.60
CA MET A 222 -12.66 -67.59 142.35
C MET A 222 -13.87 -67.55 143.29
N GLU A 223 -15.05 -68.02 142.83
CA GLU A 223 -16.26 -68.10 143.65
C GLU A 223 -16.03 -69.00 144.88
N SER A 224 -15.43 -70.18 144.71
CA SER A 224 -15.15 -71.09 145.82
C SER A 224 -14.16 -70.52 146.86
N TYR A 225 -13.18 -69.73 146.40
CA TYR A 225 -12.21 -69.08 147.29
C TYR A 225 -12.87 -67.99 148.16
N GLU A 226 -13.82 -67.24 147.61
CA GLU A 226 -14.55 -66.23 148.36
C GLU A 226 -15.43 -66.84 149.46
N GLU A 227 -16.00 -68.02 149.23
CA GLU A 227 -16.81 -68.75 150.21
C GLU A 227 -15.98 -69.23 151.41
N GLU A 228 -14.81 -69.84 151.17
CA GLU A 228 -13.86 -70.27 152.20
C GLU A 228 -13.42 -69.10 153.11
N ARG A 229 -13.17 -67.93 152.51
CA ARG A 229 -12.76 -66.74 153.25
C ARG A 229 -13.84 -66.29 154.24
N ARG A 230 -15.12 -66.38 153.87
CA ARG A 230 -16.23 -66.02 154.76
C ARG A 230 -16.32 -66.98 155.96
N ALA A 231 -16.21 -68.29 155.72
CA ALA A 231 -16.31 -69.31 156.77
C ALA A 231 -15.26 -69.17 157.88
N ARG A 232 -14.01 -68.80 157.55
CA ARG A 232 -12.95 -68.59 158.55
C ARG A 232 -13.25 -67.45 159.53
N SER A 233 -13.82 -66.35 159.04
CA SER A 233 -14.13 -65.19 159.87
C SER A 233 -15.16 -65.48 160.97
N GLU A 234 -16.10 -66.39 160.69
CA GLU A 234 -17.14 -66.78 161.66
C GLU A 234 -16.60 -67.63 162.81
N LEU A 235 -15.57 -68.44 162.57
CA LEU A 235 -14.97 -69.33 163.58
C LEU A 235 -14.17 -68.57 164.64
N GLU A 236 -13.47 -67.50 164.27
CA GLU A 236 -12.66 -66.69 165.21
C GLU A 236 -13.50 -66.04 166.31
N ILE A 237 -14.70 -65.57 165.96
CA ILE A 237 -15.66 -64.96 166.91
C ILE A 237 -16.08 -65.97 167.99
N ARG A 238 -16.15 -67.26 167.65
CA ARG A 238 -16.62 -68.31 168.55
C ARG A 238 -15.62 -68.63 169.68
N CYS A 239 -14.32 -68.61 169.41
CA CYS A 239 -13.28 -68.94 170.40
C CYS A 239 -13.18 -67.93 171.56
N GLN A 240 -13.42 -66.65 171.32
CA GLN A 240 -13.25 -65.60 172.32
C GLN A 240 -14.23 -65.74 173.50
N ARG A 241 -15.40 -66.35 173.27
CA ARG A 241 -16.48 -66.50 174.26
C ARG A 241 -16.12 -67.46 175.40
N VAL A 242 -15.45 -68.57 175.10
CA VAL A 242 -15.15 -69.66 176.05
C VAL A 242 -14.13 -69.24 177.13
N THR A 243 -13.26 -68.29 176.81
CA THR A 243 -12.19 -67.84 177.71
C THR A 243 -12.67 -67.12 178.97
N LEU A 244 -13.88 -66.55 178.97
CA LEU A 244 -14.39 -65.74 180.08
C LEU A 244 -14.92 -66.61 181.24
N GLU A 245 -15.50 -67.77 180.95
CA GLU A 245 -16.12 -68.67 181.93
C GLU A 245 -15.11 -69.28 182.92
N LEU A 246 -13.85 -69.41 182.52
CA LEU A 246 -12.80 -70.00 183.36
C LEU A 246 -12.42 -69.10 184.56
N ALA A 247 -12.65 -67.80 184.48
CA ALA A 247 -12.22 -66.83 185.49
C ALA A 247 -13.02 -66.92 186.80
N ASP A 248 -14.32 -67.17 186.73
CA ASP A 248 -15.25 -67.12 187.87
C ASP A 248 -14.96 -68.21 188.92
N THR A 249 -14.48 -69.37 188.46
CA THR A 249 -14.18 -70.52 189.35
C THR A 249 -13.04 -70.25 190.33
N LYS A 250 -12.15 -69.29 190.04
CA LYS A 250 -11.01 -68.96 190.91
C LYS A 250 -11.41 -68.17 192.16
N GLN A 251 -12.56 -67.51 192.16
CA GLN A 251 -12.96 -66.61 193.24
C GLN A 251 -13.43 -67.35 194.51
N LEU A 252 -14.02 -68.53 194.35
CA LEU A 252 -14.57 -69.35 195.45
C LEU A 252 -13.50 -69.91 196.41
N ILE A 253 -12.23 -70.01 195.99
CA ILE A 253 -11.15 -70.59 196.80
C ILE A 253 -10.71 -69.67 197.96
N GLN A 254 -11.05 -68.38 197.91
CA GLN A 254 -10.60 -67.41 198.91
C GLN A 254 -11.35 -67.48 200.26
N GLU A 255 -12.47 -68.21 200.38
CA GLU A 255 -13.38 -68.12 201.55
C GLU A 255 -13.18 -69.15 202.69
N GLY A 256 -12.18 -70.04 202.62
CA GLY A 256 -11.50 -70.51 203.84
C GLY A 256 -12.02 -71.73 204.65
N ASP A 257 -13.06 -72.46 204.24
CA ASP A 257 -13.53 -73.68 204.96
C ASP A 257 -12.72 -74.97 204.70
N TYR A 258 -11.47 -74.84 204.25
CA TYR A 258 -10.67 -75.99 203.78
C TYR A 258 -9.91 -76.73 204.90
N LYS A 259 -9.68 -76.10 206.06
CA LYS A 259 -8.65 -76.56 207.03
C LYS A 259 -9.00 -77.82 207.83
N ARG A 260 -10.28 -78.23 207.98
CA ARG A 260 -10.65 -79.43 208.75
C ARG A 260 -10.70 -80.74 207.94
N GLN A 261 -10.91 -80.69 206.62
CA GLN A 261 -10.76 -81.87 205.74
C GLN A 261 -9.29 -82.14 205.36
N ASN A 262 -8.38 -81.24 205.73
CA ASN A 262 -7.05 -81.16 205.15
C ASN A 262 -5.96 -82.00 205.83
N TYR A 263 -6.17 -82.62 206.98
CA TYR A 263 -5.06 -83.35 207.62
C TYR A 263 -4.73 -84.68 206.90
N ASP A 264 -5.75 -85.47 206.56
CA ASP A 264 -5.58 -86.67 205.72
C ASP A 264 -5.29 -86.34 204.25
N LYS A 265 -5.59 -85.10 203.85
CA LYS A 265 -5.20 -84.55 202.54
C LYS A 265 -3.73 -84.18 202.53
N VAL A 266 -3.21 -83.51 203.57
CA VAL A 266 -1.81 -83.09 203.70
C VAL A 266 -0.84 -84.28 203.72
N LYS A 267 -1.20 -85.41 204.35
CA LYS A 267 -0.37 -86.63 204.27
C LYS A 267 -0.35 -87.23 202.86
N ARG A 268 -1.51 -87.28 202.18
CA ARG A 268 -1.60 -87.65 200.77
C ARG A 268 -0.88 -86.67 199.84
N GLU A 269 -0.91 -85.38 200.17
CA GLU A 269 -0.21 -84.34 199.44
C GLU A 269 1.30 -84.47 199.61
N ARG A 270 1.82 -84.80 200.79
CA ARG A 270 3.27 -85.03 200.97
C ARG A 270 3.76 -86.24 200.14
N ASP A 271 3.06 -87.36 200.20
CA ASP A 271 3.42 -88.53 199.37
C ASP A 271 3.17 -88.24 197.87
N GLY A 272 2.16 -87.41 197.56
CA GLY A 272 1.90 -86.84 196.24
C GLY A 272 3.04 -85.94 195.74
N TYR A 273 3.59 -85.08 196.58
CA TYR A 273 4.71 -84.19 196.22
C TYR A 273 5.98 -85.00 195.98
N GLU A 274 6.22 -86.10 196.69
CA GLU A 274 7.34 -87.01 196.38
C GLU A 274 7.16 -87.72 195.03
N THR A 275 5.92 -88.05 194.63
CA THR A 275 5.64 -88.51 193.27
C THR A 275 5.81 -87.40 192.24
N GLU A 276 5.32 -86.19 192.51
CA GLU A 276 5.44 -85.04 191.62
C GLU A 276 6.89 -84.61 191.42
N VAL A 277 7.75 -84.66 192.44
CA VAL A 277 9.18 -84.37 192.28
C VAL A 277 9.84 -85.40 191.36
N ARG A 278 9.47 -86.69 191.46
CA ARG A 278 9.96 -87.72 190.54
C ARG A 278 9.44 -87.51 189.12
N GLU A 279 8.18 -87.11 188.96
CA GLU A 279 7.60 -86.79 187.65
C GLU A 279 8.18 -85.52 187.04
N LEU A 280 8.46 -84.49 187.85
CA LEU A 280 9.09 -83.25 187.41
C LEU A 280 10.54 -83.49 186.99
N ARG A 281 11.28 -84.38 187.67
CA ARG A 281 12.61 -84.81 187.22
C ARG A 281 12.55 -85.54 185.88
N LYS A 282 11.59 -86.45 185.70
CA LYS A 282 11.35 -87.09 184.40
C LYS A 282 10.98 -86.08 183.31
N LYS A 283 10.13 -85.09 183.64
CA LYS A 283 9.77 -84.01 182.71
C LYS A 283 10.97 -83.14 182.36
N LEU A 284 11.85 -82.85 183.33
CA LEU A 284 13.09 -82.11 183.10
C LEU A 284 14.03 -82.90 182.18
N GLU A 285 14.24 -84.19 182.44
CA GLU A 285 15.01 -85.07 181.54
C GLU A 285 14.40 -85.12 180.13
N MET A 286 13.08 -85.22 180.02
CA MET A 286 12.40 -85.16 178.72
C MET A 286 12.57 -83.80 178.04
N MET A 287 12.51 -82.70 178.80
CA MET A 287 12.75 -81.37 178.25
C MET A 287 14.20 -81.20 177.79
N ASP A 288 15.19 -81.70 178.54
CA ASP A 288 16.61 -81.70 178.15
C ASP A 288 16.83 -82.54 176.89
N LEU A 289 16.17 -83.70 176.78
CA LEU A 289 16.16 -84.51 175.55
C LEU A 289 15.53 -83.75 174.37
N THR A 290 14.42 -83.03 174.58
CA THR A 290 13.84 -82.20 173.51
C THR A 290 14.72 -81.00 173.15
N GLN A 291 15.39 -80.38 174.13
CA GLN A 291 16.28 -79.24 173.91
C GLN A 291 17.55 -79.69 173.17
N THR A 292 18.08 -80.87 173.49
CA THR A 292 19.20 -81.46 172.74
C THR A 292 18.78 -81.88 171.33
N ALA A 293 17.53 -82.32 171.11
CA ALA A 293 17.01 -82.57 169.77
C ALA A 293 16.85 -81.27 168.95
N LEU A 294 16.20 -80.25 169.51
CA LEU A 294 15.99 -78.95 168.85
C LEU A 294 17.31 -78.22 168.56
N THR A 295 18.32 -78.36 169.42
CA THR A 295 19.65 -77.79 169.15
C THR A 295 20.38 -78.51 168.01
N LYS A 296 20.19 -79.83 167.85
CA LYS A 296 20.68 -80.56 166.68
C LYS A 296 19.99 -80.10 165.41
N GLU A 297 18.65 -80.01 165.40
CA GLU A 297 17.88 -79.50 164.27
C GLU A 297 18.30 -78.06 163.90
N ARG A 298 18.48 -77.17 164.89
CA ARG A 298 18.99 -75.82 164.66
C ARG A 298 20.36 -75.84 163.99
N ASN A 299 21.26 -76.72 164.44
CA ASN A 299 22.60 -76.83 163.89
C ASN A 299 22.59 -77.42 162.48
N ASP A 300 21.70 -78.36 162.18
CA ASP A 300 21.56 -78.94 160.85
C ASP A 300 20.92 -77.95 159.87
N LEU A 301 19.89 -77.22 160.28
CA LEU A 301 19.35 -76.08 159.51
C LEU A 301 20.41 -74.99 159.30
N SER A 302 21.26 -74.71 160.29
CA SER A 302 22.36 -73.76 160.13
C SER A 302 23.39 -74.23 159.10
N LYS A 303 23.66 -75.54 159.03
CA LYS A 303 24.52 -76.11 157.98
C LYS A 303 23.84 -76.02 156.62
N GLU A 304 22.57 -76.37 156.50
CA GLU A 304 21.80 -76.24 155.26
C GLU A 304 21.78 -74.80 154.75
N VAL A 305 21.51 -73.83 155.63
CA VAL A 305 21.59 -72.40 155.30
C VAL A 305 22.99 -72.03 154.79
N SER A 306 24.06 -72.53 155.41
CA SER A 306 25.42 -72.28 154.93
C SER A 306 25.69 -72.91 153.55
N THR A 307 25.16 -74.10 153.28
CA THR A 307 25.29 -74.75 151.96
C THR A 307 24.48 -74.03 150.88
N LEU A 308 23.26 -73.57 151.20
CA LEU A 308 22.44 -72.78 150.30
C LEU A 308 23.09 -71.43 150.03
N GLN A 309 23.66 -70.76 151.03
CA GLN A 309 24.43 -69.53 150.84
C GLN A 309 25.61 -69.76 149.89
N GLN A 310 26.36 -70.86 150.03
CA GLN A 310 27.42 -71.21 149.09
C GLN A 310 26.88 -71.43 147.67
N SER A 311 25.77 -72.15 147.50
CA SER A 311 25.14 -72.36 146.19
C SER A 311 24.68 -71.05 145.53
N VAL A 312 24.11 -70.12 146.31
CA VAL A 312 23.70 -68.79 145.83
C VAL A 312 24.91 -67.99 145.38
N THR A 313 26.03 -68.05 146.10
CA THR A 313 27.26 -67.35 145.69
C THR A 313 27.84 -67.91 144.39
N LEU A 314 27.74 -69.22 144.14
CA LEU A 314 28.17 -69.83 142.88
C LEU A 314 27.26 -69.40 141.72
N LEU A 315 25.93 -69.48 141.91
CA LEU A 315 24.97 -69.03 140.90
C LEU A 315 25.09 -67.54 140.58
N GLN A 316 25.45 -66.71 141.56
CA GLN A 316 25.76 -65.30 141.33
C GLN A 316 26.99 -65.12 140.42
N LYS A 317 28.05 -65.91 140.64
CA LYS A 317 29.23 -65.89 139.76
C LYS A 317 28.92 -66.37 138.34
N ASP A 318 28.09 -67.40 138.19
CA ASP A 318 27.67 -67.89 136.88
C ASP A 318 26.80 -66.87 136.15
N LYS A 319 25.88 -66.21 136.86
CA LYS A 319 25.09 -65.09 136.33
C LYS A 319 25.99 -63.94 135.87
N GLU A 320 26.99 -63.58 136.66
CA GLU A 320 27.96 -62.55 136.28
C GLU A 320 28.77 -62.94 135.04
N TYR A 321 29.22 -64.19 134.96
CA TYR A 321 29.94 -64.71 133.81
C TYR A 321 29.09 -64.67 132.53
N LEU A 322 27.86 -65.19 132.58
CA LEU A 322 26.94 -65.16 131.45
C LEU A 322 26.53 -63.73 131.06
N ASN A 323 26.40 -62.82 132.04
CA ASN A 323 26.15 -61.42 131.75
C ASN A 323 27.33 -60.76 131.04
N ARG A 324 28.57 -61.02 131.45
CA ARG A 324 29.78 -60.53 130.76
C ARG A 324 29.82 -61.06 129.32
N GLN A 325 29.57 -62.35 129.12
CA GLN A 325 29.54 -62.96 127.80
C GLN A 325 28.43 -62.38 126.90
N ASN A 326 27.23 -62.18 127.43
CA ASN A 326 26.15 -61.51 126.69
C ASN A 326 26.51 -60.07 126.32
N MET A 327 27.15 -59.34 127.22
CA MET A 327 27.61 -57.97 126.94
C MET A 327 28.65 -57.96 125.82
N GLU A 328 29.62 -58.88 125.84
CA GLU A 328 30.61 -59.03 124.76
C GLU A 328 29.97 -59.39 123.42
N LEU A 329 28.99 -60.29 123.41
CA LEU A 329 28.25 -60.64 122.19
C LEU A 329 27.43 -59.46 121.68
N ASN A 330 26.76 -58.71 122.55
CA ASN A 330 26.02 -57.51 122.15
C ASN A 330 26.93 -56.44 121.54
N VAL A 331 28.13 -56.22 122.10
CA VAL A 331 29.11 -55.29 121.51
C VAL A 331 29.60 -55.78 120.15
N ARG A 332 29.81 -57.09 119.97
CA ARG A 332 30.17 -57.66 118.66
C ARG A 332 29.04 -57.52 117.64
N CYS A 333 27.79 -57.80 118.03
CA CYS A 333 26.63 -57.60 117.18
C CYS A 333 26.50 -56.14 116.73
N ALA A 334 26.60 -55.19 117.67
CA ALA A 334 26.58 -53.77 117.36
C ALA A 334 27.71 -53.36 116.39
N HIS A 335 28.91 -53.93 116.55
CA HIS A 335 30.03 -53.65 115.64
C HIS A 335 29.80 -54.20 114.22
N GLU A 336 29.23 -55.39 114.09
CA GLU A 336 28.90 -55.96 112.78
C GLU A 336 27.70 -55.27 112.13
N GLU A 337 26.72 -54.79 112.91
CA GLU A 337 25.62 -53.94 112.45
C GLU A 337 26.15 -52.61 111.89
N ASP A 338 26.98 -51.90 112.65
CA ASP A 338 27.70 -50.70 112.21
C ASP A 338 28.49 -50.94 110.91
N ARG A 339 29.15 -52.10 110.80
CA ARG A 339 29.92 -52.46 109.62
C ARG A 339 29.00 -52.72 108.42
N LEU A 340 27.86 -53.38 108.63
CA LEU A 340 26.83 -53.59 107.60
C LEU A 340 26.27 -52.26 107.12
N GLU A 341 25.94 -51.33 108.00
CA GLU A 341 25.46 -49.99 107.64
C GLU A 341 26.49 -49.21 106.82
N ARG A 342 27.77 -49.25 107.21
CA ARG A 342 28.86 -48.64 106.42
C ARG A 342 29.00 -49.28 105.04
N LEU A 343 28.86 -50.60 104.93
CA LEU A 343 28.92 -51.28 103.63
C LEU A 343 27.68 -50.99 102.77
N GLN A 344 26.50 -50.87 103.37
CA GLN A 344 25.27 -50.49 102.68
C GLN A 344 25.34 -49.07 102.13
N THR A 345 25.81 -48.11 102.93
CA THR A 345 26.02 -46.71 102.48
C THR A 345 27.04 -46.64 101.34
N GLN A 346 28.18 -47.34 101.45
CA GLN A 346 29.16 -47.44 100.34
C GLN A 346 28.55 -48.07 99.07
N LEU A 347 27.70 -49.09 99.22
CA LEU A 347 27.01 -49.70 98.08
C LEU A 347 26.02 -48.72 97.42
N GLU A 348 25.31 -47.92 98.20
CA GLU A 348 24.41 -46.89 97.67
C GLU A 348 25.17 -45.76 96.99
N ASP A 349 26.26 -45.29 97.57
CA ASP A 349 27.08 -44.23 96.98
C ASP A 349 27.73 -44.69 95.67
N THR A 350 28.19 -45.94 95.60
CA THR A 350 28.72 -46.52 94.34
C THR A 350 27.63 -46.74 93.30
N LYS A 351 26.38 -47.04 93.69
CA LYS A 351 25.22 -47.06 92.78
C LYS A 351 24.93 -45.67 92.23
N LYS A 352 24.83 -44.66 93.09
CA LYS A 352 24.61 -43.25 92.70
C LYS A 352 25.71 -42.74 91.78
N ALA A 353 26.98 -42.95 92.12
CA ALA A 353 28.10 -42.52 91.29
C ALA A 353 28.08 -43.18 89.90
N ARG A 354 27.64 -44.44 89.81
CA ARG A 354 27.45 -45.15 88.54
C ARG A 354 26.32 -44.54 87.72
N GLU A 355 25.18 -44.27 88.34
CA GLU A 355 24.02 -43.62 87.69
C GLU A 355 24.41 -42.23 87.17
N GLU A 356 25.07 -41.41 87.98
CA GLU A 356 25.56 -40.09 87.55
C GLU A 356 26.56 -40.18 86.38
N ALA A 357 27.42 -41.19 86.36
CA ALA A 357 28.34 -41.42 85.24
C ALA A 357 27.59 -41.82 83.97
N TYR A 358 26.56 -42.67 84.09
CA TYR A 358 25.68 -43.02 82.98
C TYR A 358 24.89 -41.80 82.47
N ASP A 359 24.35 -40.97 83.36
CA ASP A 359 23.62 -39.76 82.97
C ASP A 359 24.53 -38.77 82.23
N LYS A 360 25.77 -38.57 82.71
CA LYS A 360 26.78 -37.75 82.01
C LYS A 360 27.13 -38.33 80.64
N TYR A 361 27.26 -39.65 80.53
CA TYR A 361 27.50 -40.32 79.26
C TYR A 361 26.33 -40.16 78.28
N VAL A 362 25.09 -40.37 78.75
CA VAL A 362 23.90 -40.21 77.93
C VAL A 362 23.74 -38.76 77.48
N ALA A 363 23.90 -37.80 78.40
CA ALA A 363 23.82 -36.38 78.08
C ALA A 363 24.89 -35.95 77.06
N SER A 364 26.14 -36.40 77.20
CA SER A 364 27.19 -36.09 76.23
C SER A 364 26.95 -36.76 74.87
N ARG A 365 26.53 -38.04 74.85
CA ARG A 365 26.13 -38.73 73.63
C ARG A 365 25.00 -38.00 72.90
N ASP A 366 23.97 -37.60 73.62
CA ASP A 366 22.80 -36.92 73.06
C ASP A 366 23.15 -35.50 72.60
N HIS A 367 24.03 -34.81 73.32
CA HIS A 367 24.59 -33.53 72.89
C HIS A 367 25.31 -33.65 71.55
N TYR A 368 26.26 -34.58 71.41
CA TYR A 368 26.98 -34.81 70.16
C TYR A 368 26.05 -35.24 69.03
N LYS A 369 25.10 -36.14 69.29
CA LYS A 369 24.08 -36.53 68.32
C LYS A 369 23.31 -35.30 67.80
N THR A 370 22.86 -34.44 68.71
CA THR A 370 22.13 -33.22 68.36
C THR A 370 22.99 -32.24 67.57
N GLU A 371 24.26 -32.07 67.93
CA GLU A 371 25.20 -31.23 67.18
C GLU A 371 25.43 -31.75 65.76
N TYR A 372 25.62 -33.06 65.58
CA TYR A 372 25.77 -33.64 64.24
C TYR A 372 24.48 -33.51 63.43
N GLU A 373 23.32 -33.74 64.03
CA GLU A 373 22.02 -33.54 63.37
C GLU A 373 21.76 -32.07 63.02
N ASN A 374 22.20 -31.12 63.86
CA ASN A 374 22.12 -29.69 63.58
C ASN A 374 23.05 -29.31 62.42
N LYS A 375 24.33 -29.71 62.47
CA LYS A 375 25.29 -29.47 61.38
C LYS A 375 24.80 -30.05 60.05
N LEU A 376 24.27 -31.27 60.07
CA LEU A 376 23.70 -31.89 58.86
C LEU A 376 22.48 -31.12 58.37
N ARG A 377 21.59 -30.65 59.27
CA ARG A 377 20.46 -29.80 58.91
C ARG A 377 20.92 -28.47 58.29
N ASP A 378 21.88 -27.80 58.91
CA ASP A 378 22.42 -26.53 58.44
C ASP A 378 23.10 -26.69 57.07
N GLU A 379 23.86 -27.76 56.84
CA GLU A 379 24.47 -28.06 55.54
C GLU A 379 23.42 -28.34 54.46
N LEU A 380 22.39 -29.11 54.79
CA LEU A 380 21.28 -29.37 53.87
C LEU A 380 20.50 -28.08 53.56
N GLU A 381 20.29 -27.21 54.54
CA GLU A 381 19.61 -25.92 54.35
C GLU A 381 20.48 -24.95 53.55
N HIS A 382 21.80 -24.94 53.77
CA HIS A 382 22.75 -24.16 52.97
C HIS A 382 22.78 -24.62 51.51
N ILE A 383 22.77 -25.93 51.26
CA ILE A 383 22.69 -26.47 49.89
C ILE A 383 21.34 -26.10 49.26
N ARG A 384 20.23 -26.23 49.99
CA ARG A 384 18.89 -25.84 49.49
C ARG A 384 18.79 -24.36 49.15
N THR A 385 19.34 -23.48 50.00
CA THR A 385 19.29 -22.04 49.80
C THR A 385 20.20 -21.61 48.65
N LYS A 386 21.43 -22.15 48.56
CA LYS A 386 22.34 -21.92 47.42
C LYS A 386 21.75 -22.38 46.10
N THR A 387 21.27 -23.63 46.05
CA THR A 387 20.64 -24.17 44.83
C THR A 387 19.42 -23.36 44.43
N SER A 388 18.57 -22.96 45.39
CA SER A 388 17.43 -22.07 45.12
C SER A 388 17.88 -20.70 44.60
N HIS A 389 18.94 -20.11 45.15
CA HIS A 389 19.48 -18.84 44.71
C HIS A 389 20.07 -18.92 43.30
N GLU A 390 20.81 -19.98 42.99
CA GLU A 390 21.34 -20.26 41.66
C GLU A 390 20.22 -20.45 40.63
N ILE A 391 19.18 -21.21 40.97
CA ILE A 391 17.99 -21.38 40.11
C ILE A 391 17.32 -20.03 39.85
N GLN A 392 17.12 -19.21 40.88
CA GLN A 392 16.52 -17.88 40.71
C GLN A 392 17.42 -16.95 39.88
N SER A 393 18.74 -17.01 40.07
CA SER A 393 19.71 -16.24 39.29
C SER A 393 19.69 -16.65 37.81
N LEU A 394 19.66 -17.96 37.53
CA LEU A 394 19.51 -18.49 36.16
C LEU A 394 18.18 -18.10 35.53
N GLN A 395 17.08 -18.15 36.29
CA GLN A 395 15.77 -17.69 35.82
C GLN A 395 15.77 -16.18 35.51
N ARG A 396 16.37 -15.36 36.39
CA ARG A 396 16.49 -13.91 36.17
C ARG A 396 17.35 -13.59 34.95
N THR A 397 18.54 -14.16 34.86
CA THR A 397 19.46 -13.97 33.73
C THR A 397 18.84 -14.45 32.41
N SER A 398 18.19 -15.61 32.40
CA SER A 398 17.46 -16.11 31.22
C SER A 398 16.32 -15.18 30.82
N LYS A 399 15.50 -14.72 31.78
CA LYS A 399 14.44 -13.74 31.53
C LYS A 399 14.99 -12.43 30.96
N GLU A 400 16.05 -11.88 31.55
CA GLU A 400 16.68 -10.66 31.05
C GLU A 400 17.26 -10.83 29.65
N MET A 401 17.85 -12.00 29.33
CA MET A 401 18.33 -12.30 27.98
C MET A 401 17.17 -12.32 26.98
N TYR A 402 16.07 -13.00 27.30
CA TYR A 402 14.86 -12.98 26.45
C TYR A 402 14.26 -11.58 26.32
N GLU A 403 14.25 -10.77 27.38
CA GLU A 403 13.76 -9.39 27.32
C GLU A 403 14.68 -8.47 26.51
N ARG A 404 16.00 -8.68 26.54
CA ARG A 404 16.96 -7.97 25.68
C ARG A 404 16.76 -8.38 24.22
N GLU A 405 16.66 -9.67 23.93
CA GLU A 405 16.42 -10.17 22.57
C GLU A 405 15.08 -9.68 22.01
N ASN A 406 14.00 -9.72 22.81
CA ASN A 406 12.71 -9.16 22.41
C ASN A 406 12.79 -7.64 22.14
N ARG A 407 13.57 -6.89 22.92
CA ARG A 407 13.80 -5.47 22.63
C ARG A 407 14.56 -5.28 21.32
N ASN A 408 15.65 -6.01 21.12
CA ASN A 408 16.43 -5.96 19.88
C ASN A 408 15.58 -6.33 18.65
N LEU A 409 14.72 -7.36 18.75
CA LEU A 409 13.82 -7.77 17.68
C LEU A 409 12.75 -6.71 17.37
N ARG A 410 12.20 -6.04 18.40
CA ARG A 410 11.27 -4.92 18.22
C ARG A 410 11.94 -3.72 17.56
N GLU A 411 13.13 -3.36 18.03
CA GLU A 411 13.92 -2.27 17.44
C GLU A 411 14.31 -2.58 15.98
N ALA A 412 14.75 -3.81 15.69
CA ALA A 412 15.04 -4.24 14.33
C ALA A 412 13.81 -4.21 13.41
N ARG A 413 12.66 -4.67 13.92
CA ARG A 413 11.37 -4.56 13.22
C ARG A 413 11.02 -3.10 12.95
N ASP A 414 11.11 -2.23 13.96
CA ASP A 414 10.75 -0.81 13.82
C ASP A 414 11.68 -0.10 12.82
N ASN A 415 12.97 -0.41 12.85
CA ASN A 415 13.93 0.07 11.84
C ASN A 415 13.57 -0.42 10.44
N ALA A 416 13.24 -1.70 10.27
CA ALA A 416 12.81 -2.24 8.97
C ALA A 416 11.50 -1.61 8.48
N VAL A 417 10.56 -1.31 9.37
CA VAL A 417 9.32 -0.58 9.04
C VAL A 417 9.64 0.84 8.59
N LEU A 418 10.51 1.55 9.30
CA LEU A 418 10.93 2.90 8.92
C LEU A 418 11.66 2.92 7.57
N GLU A 419 12.53 1.94 7.30
CA GLU A 419 13.19 1.81 6.00
C GLU A 419 12.20 1.50 4.88
N LYS A 420 11.23 0.61 5.13
CA LYS A 420 10.13 0.34 4.20
C LYS A 420 9.31 1.59 3.92
N GLU A 421 8.97 2.38 4.93
CA GLU A 421 8.22 3.63 4.77
C GLU A 421 9.00 4.67 3.95
N ARG A 422 10.31 4.79 4.20
CA ARG A 422 11.20 5.63 3.39
C ARG A 422 11.24 5.17 1.94
N ALA A 423 11.43 3.88 1.69
CA ALA A 423 11.42 3.31 0.34
C ALA A 423 10.07 3.56 -0.36
N ALA A 424 8.95 3.33 0.33
CA ALA A 424 7.61 3.59 -0.20
C ALA A 424 7.36 5.08 -0.49
N SER A 425 7.94 5.99 0.30
CA SER A 425 7.87 7.43 -0.01
C SER A 425 8.67 7.79 -1.26
N ALA A 426 9.88 7.23 -1.42
CA ALA A 426 10.69 7.43 -2.60
C ALA A 426 10.03 6.83 -3.86
N GLU A 427 9.40 5.66 -3.74
CA GLU A 427 8.60 5.05 -4.80
C GLU A 427 7.44 5.97 -5.22
N ARG A 428 6.68 6.50 -4.24
CA ARG A 428 5.61 7.46 -4.51
C ARG A 428 6.11 8.71 -5.24
N ASP A 429 7.26 9.24 -4.84
CA ASP A 429 7.87 10.41 -5.50
C ASP A 429 8.31 10.09 -6.94
N ILE A 430 8.92 8.92 -7.16
CA ILE A 430 9.32 8.47 -8.51
C ILE A 430 8.08 8.24 -9.37
N GLN A 431 7.03 7.61 -8.83
CA GLN A 431 5.77 7.39 -9.53
C GLN A 431 5.11 8.72 -9.90
N ALA A 432 5.08 9.70 -8.99
CA ALA A 432 4.58 11.04 -9.30
C ALA A 432 5.37 11.72 -10.42
N ARG A 433 6.71 11.58 -10.44
CA ARG A 433 7.55 12.08 -11.55
C ARG A 433 7.29 11.35 -12.86
N TYR A 434 7.08 10.04 -12.80
CA TYR A 434 6.72 9.24 -13.97
C TYR A 434 5.37 9.66 -14.54
N ASP A 435 4.36 9.85 -13.69
CA ASP A 435 3.04 10.32 -14.09
C ASP A 435 3.11 11.73 -14.70
N GLN A 436 3.94 12.63 -14.15
CA GLN A 436 4.22 13.93 -14.74
C GLN A 436 4.86 13.82 -16.13
N LEU A 437 5.85 12.93 -16.30
CA LEU A 437 6.49 12.68 -17.59
C LEU A 437 5.50 12.09 -18.62
N LEU A 438 4.61 11.19 -18.19
CA LEU A 438 3.55 10.64 -19.04
C LEU A 438 2.58 11.73 -19.49
N GLU A 439 2.19 12.63 -18.59
CA GLU A 439 1.31 13.75 -18.92
C GLU A 439 1.99 14.72 -19.89
N GLN A 440 3.28 15.03 -19.69
CA GLN A 440 4.07 15.82 -20.65
C GLN A 440 4.15 15.15 -22.02
N LEU A 441 4.37 13.84 -22.06
CA LEU A 441 4.44 13.08 -23.30
C LEU A 441 3.09 13.08 -24.03
N ARG A 442 1.98 12.91 -23.30
CA ARG A 442 0.62 13.04 -23.87
C ARG A 442 0.35 14.44 -24.42
N GLN A 443 0.75 15.48 -23.69
CA GLN A 443 0.61 16.86 -24.18
C GLN A 443 1.45 17.12 -25.43
N LEU A 444 2.70 16.63 -25.47
CA LEU A 444 3.53 16.72 -26.66
C LEU A 444 2.94 15.93 -27.84
N GLN A 445 2.38 14.74 -27.59
CA GLN A 445 1.65 13.97 -28.60
C GLN A 445 0.47 14.75 -29.16
N LEU A 446 -0.42 15.27 -28.30
CA LEU A 446 -1.57 16.08 -28.71
C LEU A 446 -1.15 17.32 -29.50
N ASN A 447 -0.08 18.01 -29.08
CA ASN A 447 0.48 19.16 -29.80
C ASN A 447 1.08 18.76 -31.15
N SER A 448 1.71 17.59 -31.24
CA SER A 448 2.24 17.07 -32.49
C SER A 448 1.12 16.65 -33.44
N ASP A 449 0.07 15.99 -32.93
CA ASP A 449 -1.09 15.56 -33.71
C ASP A 449 -1.88 16.76 -34.23
N SER A 450 -2.08 17.79 -33.40
CA SER A 450 -2.70 19.04 -33.83
C SER A 450 -1.86 19.73 -34.92
N ARG A 451 -0.53 19.76 -34.76
CA ARG A 451 0.37 20.31 -35.77
C ARG A 451 0.37 19.52 -37.08
N VAL A 452 0.35 18.19 -37.00
CA VAL A 452 0.23 17.32 -38.17
C VAL A 452 -1.10 17.55 -38.87
N SER A 453 -2.20 17.65 -38.13
CA SER A 453 -3.53 17.96 -38.67
C SER A 453 -3.58 19.34 -39.34
N GLU A 454 -2.99 20.37 -38.73
CA GLU A 454 -2.82 21.70 -39.33
C GLU A 454 -2.04 21.63 -40.65
N LEU A 455 -0.86 20.99 -40.64
CA LEU A 455 -0.03 20.84 -41.84
C LEU A 455 -0.73 20.03 -42.93
N GLN A 456 -1.48 18.99 -42.56
CA GLN A 456 -2.27 18.20 -43.50
C GLN A 456 -3.39 19.02 -44.12
N ASN A 457 -4.07 19.86 -43.34
CA ASN A 457 -5.09 20.79 -43.85
C ASN A 457 -4.48 21.86 -44.76
N GLN A 458 -3.31 22.42 -44.40
CA GLN A 458 -2.57 23.34 -45.25
C GLN A 458 -2.14 22.67 -46.57
N MET A 459 -1.66 21.43 -46.52
CA MET A 459 -1.32 20.66 -47.71
C MET A 459 -2.54 20.45 -48.61
N LYS A 460 -3.70 20.09 -48.05
CA LYS A 460 -4.96 19.97 -48.81
C LYS A 460 -5.35 21.28 -49.48
N LEU A 461 -5.28 22.41 -48.75
CA LEU A 461 -5.55 23.73 -49.32
C LEU A 461 -4.58 24.06 -50.47
N LYS A 462 -3.28 23.78 -50.29
CA LYS A 462 -2.28 23.95 -51.34
C LYS A 462 -2.52 23.04 -52.54
N ALA A 463 -2.95 21.80 -52.32
CA ALA A 463 -3.34 20.90 -53.40
C ALA A 463 -4.52 21.48 -54.20
N PHE A 464 -5.58 21.97 -53.54
CA PHE A 464 -6.69 22.64 -54.23
C PHE A 464 -6.28 23.93 -54.96
N GLU A 465 -5.36 24.72 -54.38
CA GLU A 465 -4.80 25.89 -55.06
C GLU A 465 -4.02 25.51 -56.31
N VAL A 466 -3.23 24.42 -56.26
CA VAL A 466 -2.49 23.88 -57.39
C VAL A 466 -3.44 23.34 -58.45
N GLU A 467 -4.45 22.54 -58.09
CA GLU A 467 -5.47 22.05 -59.02
C GLU A 467 -6.20 23.20 -59.71
N ARG A 468 -6.59 24.22 -58.96
CA ARG A 468 -7.20 25.44 -59.52
C ARG A 468 -6.26 26.16 -60.47
N ALA A 469 -4.99 26.34 -60.08
CA ALA A 469 -3.98 26.98 -60.93
C ALA A 469 -3.71 26.16 -62.20
N GLN A 470 -3.69 24.84 -62.09
CA GLN A 470 -3.53 23.92 -63.22
C GLN A 470 -4.72 24.01 -64.17
N MET A 471 -5.95 24.01 -63.67
CA MET A 471 -7.15 24.22 -64.49
C MET A 471 -7.08 25.53 -65.26
N VAL A 472 -6.71 26.63 -64.59
CA VAL A 472 -6.52 27.94 -65.25
C VAL A 472 -5.37 27.91 -66.27
N GLN A 473 -4.27 27.23 -65.96
CA GLN A 473 -3.16 27.04 -66.90
C GLN A 473 -3.62 26.26 -68.13
N GLU A 474 -4.37 25.17 -67.97
CA GLU A 474 -4.88 24.36 -69.07
C GLU A 474 -5.88 25.16 -69.93
N GLU A 475 -6.77 25.94 -69.32
CA GLU A 475 -7.67 26.84 -70.04
C GLU A 475 -6.91 27.94 -70.80
N THR A 476 -5.93 28.59 -70.17
CA THR A 476 -5.12 29.61 -70.82
C THR A 476 -4.24 29.04 -71.94
N ALA A 477 -3.72 27.82 -71.79
CA ALA A 477 -2.99 27.11 -72.84
C ALA A 477 -3.90 26.75 -74.03
N LYS A 478 -5.13 26.28 -73.76
CA LYS A 478 -6.15 26.04 -74.80
C LYS A 478 -6.50 27.33 -75.54
N ASN A 479 -6.75 28.42 -74.81
CA ASN A 479 -7.03 29.73 -75.40
C ASN A 479 -5.85 30.23 -76.25
N LEU A 480 -4.62 30.08 -75.78
CA LEU A 480 -3.42 30.43 -76.54
C LEU A 480 -3.33 29.62 -77.84
N SER A 481 -3.58 28.30 -77.78
CA SER A 481 -3.58 27.45 -78.97
C SER A 481 -4.67 27.87 -79.97
N LEU A 482 -5.88 28.21 -79.50
CA LEU A 482 -6.94 28.74 -80.36
C LEU A 482 -6.53 30.08 -81.01
N CYS A 483 -5.99 31.02 -80.23
CA CYS A 483 -5.47 32.28 -80.75
C CYS A 483 -4.34 32.05 -81.76
N GLN A 484 -3.45 31.09 -81.54
CA GLN A 484 -2.40 30.73 -82.50
C GLN A 484 -2.99 30.22 -83.81
N ILE A 485 -3.98 29.33 -83.76
CA ILE A 485 -4.69 28.84 -84.95
C ILE A 485 -5.41 29.98 -85.68
N GLU A 486 -6.02 30.91 -84.96
CA GLU A 486 -6.64 32.10 -85.53
C GLU A 486 -5.61 33.01 -86.20
N CYS A 487 -4.48 33.29 -85.55
CA CYS A 487 -3.36 34.02 -86.13
C CYS A 487 -2.85 33.35 -87.40
N GLU A 488 -2.64 32.03 -87.41
CA GLU A 488 -2.25 31.27 -88.61
C GLU A 488 -3.29 31.37 -89.73
N LYS A 489 -4.58 31.31 -89.39
CA LYS A 489 -5.69 31.49 -90.34
C LYS A 489 -5.68 32.89 -90.94
N HIS A 490 -5.48 33.92 -90.11
CA HIS A 490 -5.36 35.31 -90.56
C HIS A 490 -4.11 35.53 -91.41
N GLN A 491 -2.99 34.92 -91.05
CA GLN A 491 -1.76 34.96 -91.84
C GLN A 491 -1.94 34.30 -93.21
N LYS A 492 -2.56 33.11 -93.28
CA LYS A 492 -2.92 32.46 -94.56
C LYS A 492 -3.88 33.30 -95.40
N LYS A 493 -4.87 33.95 -94.77
CA LYS A 493 -5.76 34.90 -95.48
C LYS A 493 -5.00 36.08 -96.05
N LEU A 494 -4.08 36.65 -95.27
CA LEU A 494 -3.21 37.73 -95.73
C LEU A 494 -2.35 37.27 -96.91
N GLU A 495 -1.72 36.09 -96.85
CA GLU A 495 -0.94 35.56 -97.98
C GLU A 495 -1.77 35.41 -99.26
N VAL A 496 -3.02 34.93 -99.16
CA VAL A 496 -3.93 34.84 -100.32
C VAL A 496 -4.29 36.23 -100.84
N LEU A 497 -4.69 37.15 -99.97
CA LEU A 497 -5.02 38.53 -100.36
C LEU A 497 -3.81 39.25 -100.96
N THR A 498 -2.60 39.01 -100.44
CA THR A 498 -1.36 39.55 -101.00
C THR A 498 -1.08 38.97 -102.38
N LYS A 499 -1.30 37.67 -102.59
CA LYS A 499 -1.20 37.05 -103.93
C LYS A 499 -2.23 37.63 -104.92
N GLU A 500 -3.48 37.79 -104.49
CA GLU A 500 -4.53 38.41 -105.29
C GLU A 500 -4.22 39.86 -105.61
N PHE A 501 -3.73 40.63 -104.62
CA PHE A 501 -3.29 42.01 -104.80
C PHE A 501 -2.17 42.10 -105.84
N TYR A 502 -1.13 41.26 -105.75
CA TYR A 502 -0.04 41.25 -106.73
C TYR A 502 -0.51 40.79 -108.12
N ALA A 503 -1.43 39.82 -108.20
CA ALA A 503 -2.01 39.40 -109.48
C ALA A 503 -2.84 40.53 -110.11
N LEU A 504 -3.65 41.23 -109.31
CA LEU A 504 -4.44 42.36 -109.75
C LEU A 504 -3.53 43.52 -110.19
N GLN A 505 -2.50 43.83 -109.39
CA GLN A 505 -1.49 44.83 -109.70
C GLN A 505 -0.81 44.51 -111.04
N ALA A 506 -0.29 43.30 -111.22
CA ALA A 506 0.33 42.88 -112.48
C ALA A 506 -0.64 42.97 -113.68
N SER A 507 -1.91 42.58 -113.50
CA SER A 507 -2.94 42.72 -114.54
C SER A 507 -3.24 44.18 -114.89
N SER A 508 -3.26 45.06 -113.87
CA SER A 508 -3.50 46.49 -114.03
C SER A 508 -2.31 47.20 -114.68
N GLU A 509 -1.08 46.87 -114.28
CA GLU A 509 0.15 47.36 -114.91
C GLU A 509 0.23 46.94 -116.37
N LYS A 510 -0.17 45.70 -116.69
CA LYS A 510 -0.29 45.23 -118.08
C LYS A 510 -1.32 46.05 -118.87
N ARG A 511 -2.50 46.30 -118.30
CA ARG A 511 -3.55 47.14 -118.92
C ARG A 511 -3.08 48.59 -119.13
N ILE A 512 -2.36 49.15 -118.16
CA ILE A 512 -1.78 50.49 -118.25
C ILE A 512 -0.74 50.53 -119.38
N ALA A 513 0.15 49.54 -119.47
CA ALA A 513 1.13 49.45 -120.55
C ALA A 513 0.47 49.33 -121.94
N GLU A 514 -0.58 48.53 -122.06
CA GLU A 514 -1.39 48.42 -123.29
C GLU A 514 -2.03 49.77 -123.66
N LEU A 515 -2.70 50.45 -122.71
CA LEU A 515 -3.31 51.77 -122.96
C LEU A 515 -2.27 52.84 -123.29
N HIS A 516 -1.13 52.84 -122.61
CA HIS A 516 -0.04 53.76 -122.90
C HIS A 516 0.50 53.55 -124.32
N SER A 517 0.63 52.30 -124.77
CA SER A 517 1.03 52.00 -126.15
C SER A 517 0.04 52.53 -127.19
N LEU A 518 -1.26 52.42 -126.93
CA LEU A 518 -2.32 52.97 -127.78
C LEU A 518 -2.33 54.51 -127.78
N SER A 519 -2.10 55.14 -126.62
CA SER A 519 -2.03 56.60 -126.51
C SER A 519 -0.88 57.17 -127.34
N VAL A 520 0.31 56.56 -127.22
CA VAL A 520 1.49 56.94 -128.03
C VAL A 520 1.22 56.77 -129.52
N GLU A 521 0.48 55.74 -129.92
CA GLU A 521 0.09 55.54 -131.32
C GLU A 521 -0.89 56.62 -131.82
N GLN A 522 -1.84 57.06 -130.99
CA GLN A 522 -2.75 58.16 -131.33
C GLN A 522 -2.06 59.53 -131.35
N GLU A 523 -1.16 59.82 -130.41
CA GLU A 523 -0.36 61.05 -130.38
C GLU A 523 0.45 61.22 -131.66
N LYS A 524 1.14 60.16 -132.11
CA LYS A 524 1.86 60.17 -133.40
C LYS A 524 0.96 60.48 -134.59
N ARG A 525 -0.31 60.06 -134.53
CA ARG A 525 -1.30 60.31 -135.60
C ARG A 525 -1.76 61.76 -135.61
N LEU A 526 -1.95 62.37 -134.44
CA LEU A 526 -2.27 63.79 -134.28
C LEU A 526 -1.13 64.69 -134.77
N GLU A 527 0.11 64.35 -134.45
CA GLU A 527 1.29 65.14 -134.85
C GLU A 527 1.44 65.27 -136.38
N ILE A 528 0.95 64.27 -137.13
CA ILE A 528 0.91 64.31 -138.61
C ILE A 528 -0.15 65.30 -139.10
N TYR A 529 -1.32 65.35 -138.44
CA TYR A 529 -2.39 66.28 -138.82
C TYR A 529 -2.03 67.74 -138.50
N GLU A 530 -1.39 68.01 -137.37
CA GLU A 530 -0.98 69.38 -136.99
C GLU A 530 0.04 70.00 -137.97
N LYS A 531 0.91 69.17 -138.58
CA LYS A 531 1.87 69.64 -139.59
C LYS A 531 1.17 70.10 -140.87
N LEU A 532 0.11 69.42 -141.28
CA LEU A 532 -0.70 69.80 -142.45
C LEU A 532 -1.46 71.12 -142.24
N GLU A 533 -1.91 71.42 -141.03
CA GLU A 533 -2.64 72.67 -140.73
C GLU A 533 -1.72 73.90 -140.83
N LYS A 534 -0.49 73.82 -140.31
CA LYS A 534 0.48 74.94 -140.37
C LYS A 534 0.82 75.37 -141.79
N GLU A 535 0.93 74.41 -142.71
CA GLU A 535 1.21 74.71 -144.13
C GLU A 535 0.07 75.47 -144.82
N LEU A 536 -1.19 75.33 -144.35
CA LEU A 536 -2.35 76.02 -144.92
C LEU A 536 -2.50 77.46 -144.42
N ASP A 537 -2.11 77.75 -143.17
CA ASP A 537 -2.21 79.09 -142.60
C ASP A 537 -1.21 80.08 -143.23
N ASP A 538 0.02 79.64 -143.51
CA ASP A 538 1.07 80.48 -144.12
C ASP A 538 0.69 80.94 -145.54
N VAL A 539 0.02 80.09 -146.32
CA VAL A 539 -0.48 80.42 -147.67
C VAL A 539 -1.59 81.47 -147.61
N THR A 540 -2.39 81.47 -146.54
CA THR A 540 -3.54 82.37 -146.40
C THR A 540 -3.09 83.79 -145.98
N MET A 541 -2.01 83.91 -145.19
CA MET A 541 -1.40 85.21 -144.88
C MET A 541 -0.75 85.87 -146.11
N GLN A 542 0.05 85.13 -146.89
CA GLN A 542 0.75 85.69 -148.06
C GLN A 542 -0.21 86.25 -149.13
N ALA A 543 -1.41 85.67 -149.24
CA ALA A 543 -2.44 86.17 -150.16
C ALA A 543 -3.17 87.43 -149.66
N ALA A 544 -3.19 87.70 -148.35
CA ALA A 544 -3.95 88.80 -147.75
C ALA A 544 -3.20 90.15 -147.79
N GLU A 545 -1.88 90.15 -147.88
CA GLU A 545 -1.03 91.36 -147.83
C GLU A 545 -0.87 92.08 -149.19
N MET A 546 -1.15 91.43 -150.31
CA MET A 546 -1.06 92.03 -151.64
C MET A 546 -2.23 92.99 -151.90
N GLU A 547 -2.00 94.19 -152.46
CA GLU A 547 -3.05 95.21 -152.65
C GLU A 547 -3.92 94.99 -153.91
N ASN A 548 -3.37 94.42 -154.99
CA ASN A 548 -4.11 94.15 -156.24
C ASN A 548 -4.82 92.78 -156.24
N GLU A 549 -6.12 92.75 -156.55
CA GLU A 549 -6.93 91.51 -156.57
C GLU A 549 -6.43 90.46 -157.59
N ASP A 550 -5.92 90.90 -158.75
CA ASP A 550 -5.44 90.00 -159.81
C ASP A 550 -4.04 89.40 -159.53
N GLU A 551 -3.29 89.99 -158.59
CA GLU A 551 -1.99 89.45 -158.12
C GLU A 551 -2.19 88.50 -156.94
N ALA A 552 -3.17 88.76 -156.07
CA ALA A 552 -3.57 87.86 -154.98
C ALA A 552 -4.12 86.52 -155.49
N GLU A 553 -4.89 86.51 -156.59
CA GLU A 553 -5.32 85.25 -157.23
C GLU A 553 -4.12 84.47 -157.82
N ARG A 554 -3.05 85.16 -158.23
CA ARG A 554 -1.83 84.53 -158.76
C ARG A 554 -0.99 83.85 -157.69
N VAL A 555 -0.87 84.44 -156.50
CA VAL A 555 -0.16 83.85 -155.35
C VAL A 555 -0.94 82.66 -154.76
N LEU A 556 -2.28 82.73 -154.71
CA LEU A 556 -3.09 81.54 -154.41
C LEU A 556 -2.85 80.44 -155.45
N PHE A 557 -2.73 80.79 -156.73
CA PHE A 557 -2.54 79.79 -157.80
C PHE A 557 -1.15 79.14 -157.76
N SER A 558 -0.09 79.86 -157.37
CA SER A 558 1.28 79.31 -157.28
C SER A 558 1.47 78.26 -156.20
N TYR A 559 0.62 78.24 -155.17
CA TYR A 559 0.59 77.18 -154.15
C TYR A 559 -0.34 76.00 -154.51
N GLY A 560 -0.59 75.77 -155.81
CA GLY A 560 -1.24 74.56 -156.31
C GLY A 560 -2.77 74.54 -156.20
N TYR A 561 -3.40 75.68 -155.92
CA TYR A 561 -4.84 75.83 -155.66
C TYR A 561 -5.74 75.74 -156.92
N GLY A 562 -5.20 75.26 -158.03
CA GLY A 562 -5.89 75.09 -159.31
C GLY A 562 -6.34 73.66 -159.63
N ALA A 563 -5.84 72.62 -158.95
CA ALA A 563 -6.00 71.24 -159.42
C ALA A 563 -6.81 70.28 -158.53
N ASN A 564 -6.70 70.29 -157.19
CA ASN A 564 -7.22 69.17 -156.36
C ASN A 564 -7.98 69.56 -155.06
N VAL A 565 -8.54 70.77 -154.95
CA VAL A 565 -9.30 71.19 -153.75
C VAL A 565 -10.81 71.24 -154.04
N PRO A 566 -11.65 70.49 -153.30
CA PRO A 566 -13.10 70.48 -153.45
C PRO A 566 -13.75 71.86 -153.33
N THR A 567 -14.75 72.11 -154.17
CA THR A 567 -15.37 73.42 -154.47
C THR A 567 -15.95 74.17 -153.26
N THR A 568 -16.18 73.51 -152.13
CA THR A 568 -16.65 74.12 -150.87
C THR A 568 -15.53 74.81 -150.07
N ALA A 569 -14.30 74.28 -150.08
CA ALA A 569 -13.15 74.88 -149.41
C ALA A 569 -12.64 76.14 -150.12
N LYS A 570 -12.72 76.17 -151.47
CA LYS A 570 -12.43 77.37 -152.29
C LYS A 570 -13.25 78.59 -151.87
N ARG A 571 -14.53 78.39 -151.56
CA ARG A 571 -15.43 79.48 -151.14
C ARG A 571 -15.10 79.97 -149.73
N ARG A 572 -14.74 79.06 -148.81
CA ARG A 572 -14.30 79.43 -147.45
C ARG A 572 -13.00 80.21 -147.47
N LEU A 573 -12.02 79.80 -148.28
CA LEU A 573 -10.72 80.48 -148.32
C LEU A 573 -10.83 81.90 -148.92
N LYS A 574 -11.66 82.10 -149.96
CA LYS A 574 -11.97 83.46 -150.45
C LYS A 574 -12.62 84.32 -149.36
N GLN A 575 -13.50 83.74 -148.55
CA GLN A 575 -14.12 84.46 -147.44
C GLN A 575 -13.12 84.80 -146.33
N SER A 576 -12.21 83.89 -145.97
CA SER A 576 -11.19 84.16 -144.95
C SER A 576 -10.19 85.24 -145.40
N VAL A 577 -9.81 85.28 -146.68
CA VAL A 577 -8.96 86.37 -147.22
C VAL A 577 -9.67 87.73 -147.18
N HIS A 578 -10.94 87.80 -147.58
CA HIS A 578 -11.71 89.05 -147.50
C HIS A 578 -11.96 89.51 -146.05
N LEU A 579 -12.18 88.57 -145.12
CA LEU A 579 -12.32 88.88 -143.70
C LEU A 579 -10.99 89.40 -143.12
N ALA A 580 -9.86 88.76 -143.44
CA ALA A 580 -8.54 89.20 -143.00
C ALA A 580 -8.24 90.63 -143.44
N ARG A 581 -8.56 91.00 -144.70
CA ARG A 581 -8.45 92.39 -145.19
C ARG A 581 -9.29 93.39 -144.37
N ARG A 582 -10.52 93.01 -143.99
CA ARG A 582 -11.43 93.90 -143.24
C ARG A 582 -11.02 94.08 -141.77
N VAL A 583 -10.45 93.04 -141.16
CA VAL A 583 -9.94 93.11 -139.78
C VAL A 583 -8.72 94.04 -139.69
N LEU A 584 -7.80 93.97 -140.65
CA LEU A 584 -6.61 94.83 -140.71
C LEU A 584 -6.97 96.33 -140.81
N GLN A 585 -8.06 96.68 -141.48
CA GLN A 585 -8.54 98.06 -141.60
C GLN A 585 -9.16 98.59 -140.29
N LEU A 586 -9.87 97.73 -139.54
CA LEU A 586 -10.49 98.07 -138.25
C LEU A 586 -9.46 98.20 -137.12
N GLU A 587 -8.39 97.41 -137.14
CA GLU A 587 -7.30 97.51 -136.15
C GLU A 587 -6.55 98.86 -136.24
N LYS A 588 -6.33 99.39 -137.46
CA LYS A 588 -5.75 100.74 -137.64
C LYS A 588 -6.59 101.84 -137.00
N GLN A 589 -7.92 101.72 -137.03
CA GLN A 589 -8.82 102.69 -136.39
C GLN A 589 -8.85 102.56 -134.86
N ASN A 590 -8.76 101.34 -134.33
CA ASN A 590 -8.79 101.07 -132.89
C ASN A 590 -7.56 101.64 -132.14
N THR A 591 -6.38 101.62 -132.79
CA THR A 591 -5.14 102.17 -132.19
C THR A 591 -5.14 103.70 -132.04
N LEU A 592 -5.87 104.43 -132.88
CA LEU A 592 -6.01 105.89 -132.76
C LEU A 592 -6.91 106.28 -131.58
N LEU A 593 -8.04 105.58 -131.40
CA LEU A 593 -8.99 105.86 -130.32
C LEU A 593 -8.42 105.57 -128.92
N ARG A 594 -7.55 104.55 -128.77
CA ARG A 594 -6.89 104.26 -127.48
C ARG A 594 -5.95 105.38 -127.01
N ARG A 595 -5.22 106.03 -127.93
CA ARG A 595 -4.30 107.13 -127.59
C ARG A 595 -5.03 108.39 -127.09
N ASP A 596 -6.26 108.63 -127.53
CA ASP A 596 -7.04 109.79 -127.05
C ASP A 596 -7.68 109.53 -125.69
N LEU A 597 -7.94 108.27 -125.33
CA LEU A 597 -8.47 107.89 -124.02
C LEU A 597 -7.44 108.08 -122.89
N GLU A 598 -6.17 107.72 -123.14
CA GLU A 598 -5.06 107.89 -122.19
C GLU A 598 -4.74 109.37 -121.91
N ARG A 599 -4.91 110.27 -122.88
CA ARG A 599 -4.76 111.71 -122.66
C ARG A 599 -5.85 112.29 -121.76
N ARG A 600 -7.07 111.76 -121.83
CA ARG A 600 -8.21 112.20 -121.01
C ARG A 600 -8.10 111.71 -119.56
N SER A 601 -7.56 110.50 -119.32
CA SER A 601 -7.37 109.95 -117.98
C SER A 601 -6.30 110.70 -117.17
N ALA A 602 -5.16 111.05 -117.79
CA ALA A 602 -4.12 111.83 -117.12
C ALA A 602 -4.59 113.23 -116.65
N HIS A 603 -5.54 113.83 -117.37
CA HIS A 603 -6.13 115.12 -117.00
C HIS A 603 -7.16 115.00 -115.85
N THR A 604 -7.74 113.82 -115.65
CA THR A 604 -8.68 113.57 -114.55
C THR A 604 -7.95 113.34 -113.22
N GLU A 605 -6.75 112.76 -113.26
CA GLU A 605 -5.91 112.54 -112.08
C GLU A 605 -5.41 113.87 -111.47
N GLN A 606 -5.01 114.85 -112.27
CA GLN A 606 -4.59 116.17 -111.78
C GLN A 606 -5.71 116.93 -111.04
N ILE A 607 -6.96 116.85 -111.53
CA ILE A 607 -8.12 117.47 -110.86
C ILE A 607 -8.47 116.72 -109.56
N SER A 608 -8.17 115.41 -109.47
CA SER A 608 -8.43 114.61 -108.28
C SER A 608 -7.49 114.95 -107.11
N GLU A 609 -6.23 115.32 -107.40
CA GLU A 609 -5.26 115.76 -106.37
C GLU A 609 -5.64 117.13 -105.78
N GLU A 610 -6.11 118.06 -106.61
CA GLU A 610 -6.64 119.36 -106.15
C GLU A 610 -7.87 119.17 -105.23
N LEU A 611 -8.77 118.23 -105.57
CA LEU A 611 -9.91 117.86 -104.72
C LEU A 611 -9.50 117.27 -103.37
N GLN A 612 -8.35 116.58 -103.30
CA GLN A 612 -7.85 115.95 -102.08
C GLN A 612 -7.33 116.99 -101.07
N THR A 613 -6.69 118.06 -101.56
CA THR A 613 -6.24 119.18 -100.70
C THR A 613 -7.41 120.00 -100.15
N ALA A 614 -8.47 120.20 -100.94
CA ALA A 614 -9.71 120.85 -100.48
C ALA A 614 -10.48 120.00 -99.45
N ASN A 615 -10.43 118.66 -99.57
CA ASN A 615 -11.02 117.74 -98.58
C ASN A 615 -10.25 117.69 -97.26
N GLN A 616 -8.93 117.92 -97.25
CA GLN A 616 -8.14 118.01 -96.01
C GLN A 616 -8.45 119.29 -95.19
N LEU A 617 -8.79 120.40 -95.85
CA LEU A 617 -9.30 121.61 -95.19
C LEU A 617 -10.73 121.42 -94.65
N LEU A 618 -11.56 120.59 -95.31
CA LEU A 618 -12.89 120.23 -94.84
C LEU A 618 -12.86 119.28 -93.62
N GLN A 619 -11.83 118.42 -93.51
CA GLN A 619 -11.60 117.53 -92.37
C GLN A 619 -11.29 118.26 -91.04
N GLN A 620 -10.89 119.54 -91.06
CA GLN A 620 -10.73 120.35 -89.84
C GLN A 620 -12.04 121.03 -89.37
N SER A 621 -13.08 121.07 -90.22
CA SER A 621 -14.35 121.76 -89.94
C SER A 621 -15.50 120.82 -89.49
N GLN A 622 -15.31 119.50 -89.43
CA GLN A 622 -16.34 118.52 -89.05
C GLN A 622 -15.93 117.66 -87.83
N GLN A 623 -15.64 118.29 -86.68
CA GLN A 623 -15.22 117.58 -85.46
C GLN A 623 -16.31 116.91 -84.58
N PRO A 624 -17.64 117.04 -84.81
CA PRO A 624 -18.64 116.22 -84.11
C PRO A 624 -19.00 114.88 -84.79
N TYR A 625 -18.76 114.73 -86.11
CA TYR A 625 -19.16 113.54 -86.88
C TYR A 625 -18.12 112.41 -86.89
N SER A 626 -16.83 112.71 -86.70
CA SER A 626 -15.77 111.70 -86.62
C SER A 626 -15.85 110.85 -85.34
N PHE A 627 -16.20 111.43 -84.20
CA PHE A 627 -16.38 110.72 -82.93
C PHE A 627 -17.61 109.77 -82.95
N LEU A 628 -18.64 110.10 -83.73
CA LEU A 628 -19.80 109.23 -83.96
C LEU A 628 -19.44 108.04 -84.88
N ILE A 629 -18.56 108.24 -85.86
CA ILE A 629 -18.10 107.16 -86.76
C ILE A 629 -17.18 106.17 -86.03
N GLU A 630 -16.33 106.64 -85.11
CA GLU A 630 -15.48 105.76 -84.29
C GLU A 630 -16.27 104.96 -83.24
N THR A 631 -17.33 105.53 -82.66
CA THR A 631 -18.23 104.78 -81.76
C THR A 631 -19.09 103.75 -82.51
N VAL A 632 -19.48 104.02 -83.76
CA VAL A 632 -20.13 103.02 -84.64
C VAL A 632 -19.16 101.89 -84.99
N ARG A 633 -17.90 102.18 -85.32
CA ARG A 633 -16.89 101.13 -85.59
C ARG A 633 -16.59 100.22 -84.40
N GLN A 634 -16.53 100.77 -83.18
CA GLN A 634 -16.37 99.95 -81.96
C GLN A 634 -17.59 99.04 -81.72
N ARG A 635 -18.81 99.51 -82.02
CA ARG A 635 -20.04 98.71 -82.00
C ARG A 635 -20.02 97.61 -83.07
N ASP A 636 -19.54 97.91 -84.28
CA ASP A 636 -19.46 96.92 -85.37
C ASP A 636 -18.48 95.78 -85.06
N MET A 637 -17.34 96.06 -84.40
CA MET A 637 -16.43 95.02 -83.92
C MET A 637 -17.06 94.11 -82.84
N GLN A 638 -17.84 94.67 -81.92
CA GLN A 638 -18.58 93.87 -80.94
C GLN A 638 -19.66 93.01 -81.62
N ILE A 639 -20.33 93.52 -82.66
CA ILE A 639 -21.29 92.76 -83.46
C ILE A 639 -20.60 91.61 -84.21
N GLN A 640 -19.39 91.80 -84.73
CA GLN A 640 -18.63 90.73 -85.40
C GLN A 640 -18.29 89.58 -84.44
N SER A 641 -17.77 89.87 -83.25
CA SER A 641 -17.46 88.81 -82.27
C SER A 641 -18.69 88.03 -81.77
N LEU A 642 -19.86 88.68 -81.67
CA LEU A 642 -21.11 88.00 -81.35
C LEU A 642 -21.65 87.17 -82.53
N LYS A 643 -21.44 87.63 -83.79
CA LYS A 643 -21.79 86.87 -85.01
C LYS A 643 -20.93 85.61 -85.16
N GLU A 644 -19.65 85.64 -84.81
CA GLU A 644 -18.80 84.45 -84.80
C GLU A 644 -19.29 83.41 -83.79
N ARG A 645 -19.70 83.84 -82.59
CA ARG A 645 -20.27 82.95 -81.57
C ARG A 645 -21.62 82.35 -81.99
N LEU A 646 -22.44 83.11 -82.72
CA LEU A 646 -23.66 82.60 -83.35
C LEU A 646 -23.36 81.58 -84.45
N SER A 647 -22.35 81.82 -85.28
CA SER A 647 -21.97 80.88 -86.34
C SER A 647 -21.52 79.52 -85.81
N GLN A 648 -20.79 79.48 -84.69
CA GLN A 648 -20.39 78.22 -84.03
C GLN A 648 -21.60 77.43 -83.52
N LEU A 649 -22.60 78.10 -82.92
CA LEU A 649 -23.84 77.46 -82.49
C LEU A 649 -24.73 77.04 -83.68
N GLU A 650 -24.73 77.78 -84.78
CA GLU A 650 -25.43 77.40 -86.02
C GLU A 650 -24.79 76.17 -86.68
N GLU A 651 -23.47 76.00 -86.59
CA GLU A 651 -22.75 74.81 -87.04
C GLU A 651 -23.18 73.55 -86.26
N GLU A 652 -23.32 73.63 -84.93
CA GLU A 652 -23.85 72.53 -84.10
C GLU A 652 -25.28 72.14 -84.49
N VAL A 653 -26.16 73.11 -84.75
CA VAL A 653 -27.53 72.85 -85.23
C VAL A 653 -27.53 72.26 -86.65
N SER A 654 -26.57 72.66 -87.49
CA SER A 654 -26.42 72.12 -88.85
C SER A 654 -25.99 70.65 -88.85
N ALA A 655 -25.18 70.22 -87.88
CA ALA A 655 -24.79 68.82 -87.72
C ALA A 655 -26.01 67.93 -87.42
N LEU A 656 -26.88 68.37 -86.50
CA LEU A 656 -28.12 67.67 -86.17
C LEU A 656 -29.12 67.63 -87.35
N LYS A 657 -29.16 68.68 -88.19
CA LYS A 657 -29.97 68.70 -89.43
C LYS A 657 -29.46 67.69 -90.47
N LYS A 658 -28.15 67.41 -90.53
CA LYS A 658 -27.57 66.42 -91.46
C LYS A 658 -27.97 64.99 -91.12
N GLU A 659 -28.05 64.64 -89.83
CA GLU A 659 -28.59 63.33 -89.39
C GLU A 659 -30.06 63.15 -89.79
N LYS A 660 -30.88 64.20 -89.64
CA LYS A 660 -32.27 64.19 -90.13
C LYS A 660 -32.36 63.95 -91.65
N THR A 661 -31.43 64.48 -92.44
CA THR A 661 -31.43 64.28 -93.90
C THR A 661 -30.91 62.90 -94.33
N ALA A 662 -30.08 62.23 -93.53
CA ALA A 662 -29.72 60.83 -93.80
C ALA A 662 -30.94 59.89 -93.66
N LEU A 663 -31.85 60.18 -92.73
CA LEU A 663 -33.14 59.48 -92.63
C LEU A 663 -34.01 59.68 -93.89
N LEU A 664 -33.96 60.86 -94.52
CA LEU A 664 -34.61 61.11 -95.82
C LEU A 664 -33.98 60.31 -96.98
N GLN A 665 -32.70 59.99 -96.88
CA GLN A 665 -31.94 59.22 -97.86
C GLN A 665 -32.40 57.77 -97.99
N VAL A 666 -32.87 57.15 -96.91
CA VAL A 666 -33.43 55.80 -96.99
C VAL A 666 -34.82 55.81 -97.62
N LYS A 667 -35.58 56.90 -97.47
CA LYS A 667 -36.91 57.02 -98.09
C LYS A 667 -36.84 57.18 -99.61
N ASN A 668 -35.85 57.91 -100.14
CA ASN A 668 -35.56 57.92 -101.59
C ASN A 668 -35.27 56.51 -102.15
N ASN A 669 -34.88 55.55 -101.33
CA ASN A 669 -34.66 54.17 -101.75
C ASN A 669 -35.89 53.28 -101.58
N MET A 670 -37.01 53.85 -101.13
CA MET A 670 -38.36 53.42 -101.54
C MET A 670 -38.82 54.24 -102.75
N ALA A 671 -37.85 54.67 -103.56
CA ALA A 671 -37.60 53.89 -104.74
C ALA A 671 -38.84 53.88 -105.62
N ALA A 672 -38.66 54.30 -106.85
CA ALA A 672 -37.81 53.53 -107.78
C ALA A 672 -38.26 52.06 -107.95
N ASP A 673 -39.22 51.57 -107.16
CA ASP A 673 -39.97 50.37 -107.41
C ASP A 673 -41.30 50.67 -108.11
N LEU A 674 -41.92 51.84 -107.95
CA LEU A 674 -43.26 52.06 -108.53
C LEU A 674 -43.38 53.17 -109.58
N GLU A 675 -42.24 53.77 -109.94
CA GLU A 675 -41.96 54.10 -111.35
C GLU A 675 -42.03 52.86 -112.27
N ARG A 676 -42.15 51.61 -111.77
CA ARG A 676 -42.47 50.47 -112.64
C ARG A 676 -43.91 50.48 -113.18
N LEU A 677 -44.90 51.08 -112.49
CA LEU A 677 -46.30 50.92 -112.90
C LEU A 677 -46.90 52.04 -113.74
N LEU A 678 -46.18 53.15 -113.92
CA LEU A 678 -46.49 54.08 -115.02
C LEU A 678 -45.92 53.60 -116.37
N SER A 679 -45.13 52.51 -116.38
CA SER A 679 -44.71 51.82 -117.60
C SER A 679 -45.75 50.80 -118.13
N HIS A 680 -47.01 50.98 -117.79
CA HIS A 680 -48.14 50.63 -118.64
C HIS A 680 -48.93 51.93 -118.79
N ARG A 681 -48.82 52.57 -119.96
CA ARG A 681 -49.84 52.38 -120.98
C ARG A 681 -51.23 52.74 -120.46
N GLU A 682 -51.76 53.88 -120.90
CA GLU A 682 -52.55 53.83 -122.13
C GLU A 682 -53.69 52.81 -122.00
N VAL A 683 -54.70 53.13 -121.20
CA VAL A 683 -56.13 53.05 -121.57
C VAL A 683 -56.86 53.87 -120.50
N MET A 684 -57.23 55.09 -120.88
CA MET A 684 -58.50 55.72 -120.48
C MET A 684 -58.63 56.25 -119.04
N ALA A 685 -58.66 57.58 -119.01
CA ALA A 685 -59.87 58.31 -118.63
C ALA A 685 -60.17 58.57 -117.14
N ASP A 686 -60.51 59.85 -116.95
CA ASP A 686 -61.63 60.34 -116.14
C ASP A 686 -61.47 60.60 -114.64
N SER A 687 -61.45 61.90 -114.39
CA SER A 687 -62.42 62.62 -113.55
C SER A 687 -62.18 62.70 -112.05
N ALA A 688 -61.82 63.93 -111.66
CA ALA A 688 -62.52 64.77 -110.68
C ALA A 688 -62.84 64.19 -109.28
N HIS A 689 -62.16 64.76 -108.27
CA HIS A 689 -62.73 65.51 -107.11
C HIS A 689 -63.84 64.87 -106.23
N PRO A 690 -64.14 65.39 -105.02
CA PRO A 690 -63.32 66.13 -104.04
C PRO A 690 -63.69 65.83 -102.55
N GLN A 691 -63.14 66.66 -101.63
CA GLN A 691 -63.77 67.26 -100.42
C GLN A 691 -63.83 66.52 -99.05
N ARG A 692 -63.13 67.11 -98.04
CA ARG A 692 -63.62 68.01 -96.95
C ARG A 692 -63.39 67.62 -95.47
N GLU A 693 -62.99 68.68 -94.71
CA GLU A 693 -63.29 69.03 -93.29
C GLU A 693 -62.57 68.23 -92.16
N ARG A 694 -62.16 68.76 -90.98
CA ARG A 694 -62.54 69.95 -90.16
C ARG A 694 -61.57 70.17 -88.95
N GLY A 695 -61.45 71.41 -88.43
CA GLY A 695 -61.31 71.78 -86.99
C GLY A 695 -59.90 72.13 -86.42
N ASN A 696 -59.53 73.40 -86.15
CA ASN A 696 -59.70 74.24 -84.92
C ASN A 696 -58.86 73.78 -83.69
N MET A 697 -58.21 74.62 -82.85
CA MET A 697 -58.21 76.07 -82.64
C MET A 697 -57.10 76.46 -81.61
N ARG A 698 -56.70 77.75 -81.64
CA ARG A 698 -56.17 78.59 -80.52
C ARG A 698 -54.72 78.35 -80.07
N LEU A 699 -53.88 79.35 -79.83
CA LEU A 699 -54.02 80.80 -79.64
C LEU A 699 -52.74 81.41 -80.26
N TRP A 700 -52.82 82.15 -81.35
CA TRP A 700 -53.01 83.61 -81.39
C TRP A 700 -52.06 84.39 -80.47
N LEU A 701 -51.32 85.40 -80.92
CA LEU A 701 -51.04 86.07 -82.20
C LEU A 701 -50.30 87.35 -81.70
N ILE A 702 -49.57 88.20 -82.42
CA ILE A 702 -49.64 88.75 -83.78
C ILE A 702 -48.28 89.46 -83.91
N CYS A 703 -47.46 89.18 -84.92
CA CYS A 703 -47.54 89.71 -86.29
C CYS A 703 -47.22 91.23 -86.31
N SER A 704 -46.36 91.73 -87.18
CA SER A 704 -46.46 91.63 -88.65
C SER A 704 -45.17 92.15 -89.31
N VAL A 705 -44.53 91.52 -90.33
CA VAL A 705 -44.99 91.20 -91.71
C VAL A 705 -44.88 92.46 -92.63
N PRO A 706 -44.62 92.37 -93.97
CA PRO A 706 -44.03 91.29 -94.79
C PRO A 706 -43.23 91.69 -96.08
N SER A 707 -42.72 90.63 -96.74
CA SER A 707 -42.70 90.35 -98.21
C SER A 707 -41.82 91.17 -99.16
N GLY A 708 -41.22 90.60 -100.21
CA GLY A 708 -41.48 89.29 -100.81
C GLY A 708 -40.28 88.70 -101.55
N HIS A 709 -40.17 87.38 -101.48
CA HIS A 709 -39.65 86.60 -102.60
C HIS A 709 -40.86 86.26 -103.49
N ASN A 710 -40.72 86.50 -104.79
CA ASN A 710 -41.40 85.71 -105.80
C ASN A 710 -40.34 84.89 -106.52
N ASN A 711 -40.48 83.58 -106.43
CA ASN A 711 -40.04 82.66 -107.47
C ASN A 711 -40.87 82.94 -108.75
N LEU A 712 -40.23 82.79 -109.90
CA LEU A 712 -40.73 81.89 -110.93
C LEU A 712 -39.55 80.96 -111.23
N LEU A 713 -39.69 79.64 -110.99
CA LEU A 713 -40.21 78.69 -111.99
C LEU A 713 -39.35 78.73 -113.25
N LEU A 714 -38.92 77.63 -113.86
CA LEU A 714 -39.04 76.20 -113.66
C LEU A 714 -38.15 75.66 -114.80
N ASP A 715 -37.57 74.50 -114.60
CA ASP A 715 -37.35 73.48 -115.64
C ASP A 715 -36.76 73.81 -117.03
N LYS A 716 -35.88 72.86 -117.35
CA LYS A 716 -35.64 72.23 -118.66
C LYS A 716 -34.75 72.96 -119.65
N LEU A 717 -33.96 72.08 -120.25
CA LEU A 717 -33.35 72.14 -121.56
C LEU A 717 -32.10 73.00 -121.69
N ILE A 718 -31.08 72.29 -122.18
CA ILE A 718 -30.08 72.75 -123.13
C ILE A 718 -28.81 73.36 -122.50
N GLN A 719 -27.75 72.57 -122.70
CA GLN A 719 -26.41 73.00 -123.10
C GLN A 719 -25.52 73.75 -122.11
N VAL A 720 -24.33 73.15 -122.01
CA VAL A 720 -23.04 73.78 -122.34
C VAL A 720 -22.36 74.55 -121.21
N PHE A 721 -21.18 73.99 -120.95
CA PHE A 721 -19.93 74.64 -120.59
C PHE A 721 -19.83 75.08 -119.14
N THR A 722 -19.16 74.25 -118.33
CA THR A 722 -17.69 74.22 -118.15
C THR A 722 -17.31 75.35 -117.20
N SER A 723 -16.83 74.98 -116.02
CA SER A 723 -15.40 74.92 -115.75
C SER A 723 -14.87 76.33 -115.49
N HIS A 724 -14.05 76.58 -114.50
CA HIS A 724 -13.23 75.71 -113.70
C HIS A 724 -12.69 76.69 -112.63
N LEU A 725 -12.39 76.20 -111.43
CA LEU A 725 -11.01 76.11 -110.95
C LEU A 725 -10.23 77.45 -111.04
N SER A 726 -9.47 77.87 -110.05
CA SER A 726 -8.93 77.21 -108.88
C SER A 726 -8.16 78.31 -108.18
N ILE A 727 -8.25 78.46 -106.87
CA ILE A 727 -7.47 77.68 -105.88
C ILE A 727 -5.96 77.91 -106.05
N SER A 728 -5.32 77.86 -104.89
CA SER A 728 -3.92 77.51 -104.65
C SER A 728 -2.93 78.67 -104.79
N HIS A 729 -2.03 78.92 -103.84
CA HIS A 729 -1.66 78.15 -102.65
C HIS A 729 -0.47 78.86 -101.97
N LEU A 730 -0.09 78.36 -100.78
CA LEU A 730 1.31 78.18 -100.30
C LEU A 730 2.00 79.51 -99.89
N SER A 731 2.78 79.64 -98.82
CA SER A 731 3.26 78.79 -97.72
C SER A 731 3.98 79.74 -96.76
N ILE A 732 4.25 79.40 -95.50
CA ILE A 732 5.54 78.88 -94.95
C ILE A 732 5.44 79.30 -93.48
N SER A 733 5.29 78.39 -92.52
CA SER A 733 6.34 77.64 -91.81
C SER A 733 7.31 78.47 -90.94
N SER A 734 7.39 77.99 -89.70
CA SER A 734 8.53 77.97 -88.76
C SER A 734 8.99 79.27 -88.09
N TYR A 735 8.67 79.40 -86.79
CA TYR A 735 9.62 79.21 -85.68
C TYR A 735 8.92 78.68 -84.43
#